data_AF-A0A284RVZ8-F1
#
_entry.id   AF-A0A284RVZ8-F1
#
_cell.length_a   1.000
_cell.length_b   1.000
_cell.length_c   1.000
_cell.angle_alpha   90.00
_cell.angle_beta   90.00
_cell.angle_gamma   90.00
#
_symmetry.space_group_name_H-M   'P 1'
#
loop_
_entity.id
_entity.type
_entity.pdbx_description
1 polymer ?
#
loop_
_entity_poly.entity_id
_entity_poly.type
_entity_poly.pdbx_seq_one_letter_code
_entity_poly.pdbx_strand_id
1 'polypeptide(L)'
;MTVDSNVDFSLYGGAETTKEPKDVRSPRRTVVVRPTAQDDGKSYPGPPPNTNDFLWLMTEEPHRSRRTAIMKAHPEVTKLMGHTPVTKYVVFFVVTLQLSIAIYLRNTHPLSWGFIAWAYIVGGTANHNLFLAIHEICHNLAFRGIAANKLLSTFANLPIGIPYSAMFKKYHMEHHRYLGEDSVDTDLPSRPELVCLNNVLGKVFFATFQILFYALRPTFIRSQTLTRWHFLNISVQLVFNYFFIMRFGIPSYLYLIYSSFFAGSLHPLAGHFIAEHYLWDGLPQETYSYYGWLNIFAYNVGYHNEHHDFPSVAWTRLPALRALAPEFYDTMPSHPSWPMVTINFIRDKDVGIFARAKRVSKKHLAMQPKADGKDLENDDANVLDASRKPSQTREDTGLFSFAEAKWIPRHYPTPVASILLRIFLMEQLRNVVVIGAGVIGLTTALNIQEKGGYAVTIIAEVLPSDPKTIKYTSLWAGAHHVSHAENDPRQFKLDSDTFKVMWELSAPGGAAEACFLRLPQIEYYGQKSELDPHHLSWMPDFKSLPESSLVPNTLSGVSFSTLTIDTPVYLNYLLSRFLSKGGAIVRGSVQDIAQVVEGGASIFTGSKIPTSPDAVIVCAGLGARFLVGIEDKDCYPIRGQILLIRAPWIRFGRTISTKEGLWTYIIPRRSGDVTVGGTKIDNDWYPNPRPETSEDVLERAFSLCPELAPPEIRAQRAPTIDDVRPIIISEGCGLRPGRKGGIRLDVRWTENKGKKVPLVSNYGHGGQGFQSSWGSAFAATELLENALKEI
;
A
#
# COMPACT_ATOMS: atom_id res chain seq x y z
N MET A 1 -44.02 35.03 20.44
CA MET A 1 -43.59 33.62 20.50
C MET A 1 -42.07 33.63 20.57
N THR A 2 -41.53 33.50 21.78
CA THR A 2 -40.10 33.35 22.04
C THR A 2 -39.67 31.97 21.55
N VAL A 3 -38.87 31.95 20.50
CA VAL A 3 -38.26 30.72 19.97
C VAL A 3 -37.24 30.24 21.02
N ASP A 4 -37.33 28.98 21.39
CA ASP A 4 -36.46 28.30 22.34
C ASP A 4 -34.99 28.44 21.91
N SER A 5 -34.17 29.05 22.76
CA SER A 5 -32.79 29.46 22.47
C SER A 5 -31.78 28.31 22.44
N ASN A 6 -32.25 27.06 22.35
CA ASN A 6 -31.45 25.84 22.50
C ASN A 6 -31.30 25.00 21.22
N VAL A 7 -31.80 25.46 20.07
CA VAL A 7 -31.56 24.75 18.80
C VAL A 7 -30.27 25.27 18.18
N ASP A 8 -29.23 24.45 18.19
CA ASP A 8 -27.98 24.73 17.51
C ASP A 8 -28.14 24.54 15.99
N PHE A 9 -28.34 25.66 15.28
CA PHE A 9 -28.49 25.67 13.82
C PHE A 9 -27.19 25.38 13.05
N SER A 10 -26.04 25.33 13.72
CA SER A 10 -24.77 24.98 13.10
C SER A 10 -24.75 23.53 12.57
N LEU A 11 -25.52 22.63 13.19
CA LEU A 11 -25.72 21.25 12.75
C LEU A 11 -26.51 21.13 11.43
N TYR A 12 -27.26 22.18 11.07
CA TYR A 12 -28.14 22.23 9.91
C TYR A 12 -27.57 23.09 8.77
N GLY A 13 -26.25 23.10 8.63
CA GLY A 13 -25.59 23.71 7.46
C GLY A 13 -25.39 25.23 7.56
N GLY A 14 -25.56 25.82 8.76
CA GLY A 14 -25.20 27.21 9.05
C GLY A 14 -25.86 28.21 8.10
N ALA A 15 -27.20 28.25 8.07
CA ALA A 15 -27.97 29.13 7.18
C ALA A 15 -27.76 30.64 7.43
N GLU A 16 -27.01 31.01 8.47
CA GLU A 16 -26.72 32.41 8.85
C GLU A 16 -25.90 33.16 7.78
N THR A 17 -25.06 32.46 6.99
CA THR A 17 -24.20 33.11 5.98
C THR A 17 -23.97 32.24 4.73
N THR A 18 -24.36 32.74 3.56
CA THR A 18 -24.06 32.12 2.24
C THR A 18 -22.60 32.27 1.79
N LYS A 19 -21.79 32.99 2.58
CA LYS A 19 -20.35 33.16 2.38
C LYS A 19 -19.63 32.56 3.58
N GLU A 20 -19.17 31.32 3.47
CA GLU A 20 -18.24 30.77 4.47
C GLU A 20 -16.91 31.56 4.38
N PRO A 21 -16.36 32.06 5.49
CA PRO A 21 -15.07 32.74 5.48
C PRO A 21 -13.98 31.79 4.98
N LYS A 22 -13.17 32.25 4.02
CA LYS A 22 -12.09 31.42 3.43
C LYS A 22 -11.09 30.91 4.48
N ASP A 23 -10.94 31.63 5.60
CA ASP A 23 -9.92 31.38 6.62
C ASP A 23 -10.47 30.85 7.97
N VAL A 24 -11.76 30.51 8.06
CA VAL A 24 -12.38 29.95 9.29
C VAL A 24 -12.82 28.50 9.03
N ARG A 25 -12.61 27.61 10.01
CA ARG A 25 -13.00 26.20 9.96
C ARG A 25 -14.52 26.02 9.94
N SER A 26 -15.01 25.02 9.22
CA SER A 26 -16.44 24.68 9.20
C SER A 26 -16.94 24.27 10.60
N PRO A 27 -18.18 24.65 10.99
CA PRO A 27 -18.78 24.23 12.27
C PRO A 27 -18.79 22.72 12.47
N ARG A 28 -18.68 22.27 13.73
CA ARG A 28 -18.74 20.85 14.10
C ARG A 28 -20.05 20.23 13.63
N ARG A 29 -19.99 19.07 12.96
CA ARG A 29 -21.15 18.38 12.35
C ARG A 29 -21.60 17.14 13.12
N THR A 30 -20.83 16.73 14.12
CA THR A 30 -21.09 15.57 14.99
C THR A 30 -21.58 16.00 16.37
N VAL A 31 -22.36 15.14 17.01
CA VAL A 31 -22.93 15.34 18.35
C VAL A 31 -22.45 14.23 19.28
N VAL A 32 -22.06 14.61 20.49
CA VAL A 32 -21.70 13.69 21.58
C VAL A 32 -22.75 13.79 22.68
N VAL A 33 -23.32 12.66 23.10
CA VAL A 33 -24.40 12.63 24.10
C VAL A 33 -23.84 12.82 25.51
N ARG A 34 -22.70 12.18 25.81
CA ARG A 34 -21.97 12.29 27.07
C ARG A 34 -20.54 12.77 26.81
N PRO A 35 -20.28 14.08 26.87
CA PRO A 35 -18.94 14.63 26.71
C PRO A 35 -17.93 14.02 27.70
N THR A 36 -16.68 13.94 27.27
CA THR A 36 -15.54 13.45 28.07
C THR A 36 -14.50 14.54 28.21
N ALA A 37 -13.45 14.31 29.01
CA ALA A 37 -12.34 15.26 29.11
C ALA A 37 -11.59 15.41 27.77
N GLN A 38 -11.61 14.38 26.93
CA GLN A 38 -10.94 14.35 25.63
C GLN A 38 -11.79 14.93 24.49
N ASP A 39 -13.13 14.94 24.65
CA ASP A 39 -14.06 15.49 23.68
C ASP A 39 -15.28 16.11 24.40
N ASP A 40 -15.30 17.44 24.43
CA ASP A 40 -16.37 18.23 25.07
C ASP A 40 -17.66 18.31 24.24
N GLY A 41 -17.68 17.72 23.03
CA GLY A 41 -18.81 17.77 22.10
C GLY A 41 -19.00 19.13 21.39
N LYS A 42 -18.13 20.11 21.60
CA LYS A 42 -18.25 21.49 21.10
C LYS A 42 -17.02 21.98 20.35
N SER A 43 -15.83 21.78 20.91
CA SER A 43 -14.56 22.17 20.31
C SER A 43 -14.06 21.11 19.32
N TYR A 44 -13.09 21.49 18.50
CA TYR A 44 -12.39 20.54 17.62
C TYR A 44 -11.17 19.97 18.35
N PRO A 45 -11.05 18.64 18.45
CA PRO A 45 -9.93 18.03 19.16
C PRO A 45 -8.61 18.04 18.37
N GLY A 46 -8.66 18.28 17.05
CA GLY A 46 -7.48 18.27 16.19
C GLY A 46 -7.69 19.05 14.88
N PRO A 47 -6.63 19.26 14.08
CA PRO A 47 -6.74 19.93 12.78
C PRO A 47 -7.67 19.18 11.81
N PRO A 48 -8.23 19.86 10.79
CA PRO A 48 -9.06 19.18 9.79
C PRO A 48 -8.25 18.09 9.04
N PRO A 49 -8.91 17.01 8.59
CA PRO A 49 -8.26 15.98 7.79
C PRO A 49 -7.57 16.55 6.56
N ASN A 50 -6.40 16.01 6.21
CA ASN A 50 -5.71 16.40 4.98
C ASN A 50 -6.61 16.10 3.76
N THR A 51 -6.87 17.10 2.93
CA THR A 51 -7.74 16.94 1.75
C THR A 51 -7.02 16.39 0.54
N ASN A 52 -5.71 16.11 0.63
CA ASN A 52 -4.86 15.59 -0.45
C ASN A 52 -4.31 14.18 -0.20
N ASP A 53 -4.48 13.61 1.00
CA ASP A 53 -4.12 12.22 1.30
C ASP A 53 -5.00 11.66 2.43
N PHE A 54 -5.06 10.34 2.54
CA PHE A 54 -5.81 9.65 3.59
C PHE A 54 -5.19 9.83 4.98
N LEU A 55 -5.99 9.71 6.04
CA LEU A 55 -5.45 9.61 7.39
C LEU A 55 -4.91 8.21 7.63
N TRP A 56 -3.59 8.06 7.66
CA TRP A 56 -2.95 6.78 7.93
C TRP A 56 -2.89 6.50 9.43
N LEU A 57 -3.57 5.45 9.89
CA LEU A 57 -3.62 5.04 11.28
C LEU A 57 -2.76 3.80 11.52
N MET A 58 -2.03 3.83 12.63
CA MET A 58 -1.16 2.73 13.10
C MET A 58 -1.84 1.85 14.15
N THR A 59 -3.00 2.27 14.63
CA THR A 59 -3.85 1.54 15.58
C THR A 59 -4.65 0.45 14.87
N GLU A 60 -5.06 -0.60 15.60
CA GLU A 60 -6.02 -1.56 15.05
C GLU A 60 -7.41 -0.92 14.83
N GLU A 61 -8.27 -1.58 14.04
CA GLU A 61 -9.67 -1.15 13.95
C GLU A 61 -10.33 -1.19 15.34
N PRO A 62 -11.11 -0.16 15.71
CA PRO A 62 -11.56 0.04 17.10
C PRO A 62 -12.64 -0.96 17.55
N HIS A 63 -13.33 -1.63 16.61
CA HIS A 63 -14.49 -2.46 16.92
C HIS A 63 -14.12 -3.75 17.62
N ARG A 64 -13.00 -4.39 17.26
CA ARG A 64 -12.56 -5.59 17.96
C ARG A 64 -12.20 -5.31 19.42
N SER A 65 -11.45 -4.25 19.69
CA SER A 65 -11.04 -3.88 21.04
C SER A 65 -12.27 -3.47 21.88
N ARG A 66 -13.16 -2.65 21.31
CA ARG A 66 -14.40 -2.22 21.97
C ARG A 66 -15.36 -3.36 22.23
N ARG A 67 -15.58 -4.26 21.27
CA ARG A 67 -16.35 -5.50 21.45
C ARG A 67 -15.83 -6.34 22.60
N THR A 68 -14.51 -6.46 22.73
CA THR A 68 -13.88 -7.22 23.82
C THR A 68 -14.11 -6.55 25.18
N ALA A 69 -14.01 -5.22 25.24
CA ALA A 69 -14.28 -4.46 26.45
C ALA A 69 -15.77 -4.55 26.88
N ILE A 70 -16.69 -4.38 25.93
CA ILE A 70 -18.13 -4.50 26.17
C ILE A 70 -18.47 -5.92 26.62
N MET A 71 -17.95 -6.97 25.99
CA MET A 71 -18.21 -8.36 26.40
C MET A 71 -17.71 -8.66 27.82
N LYS A 72 -16.67 -7.96 28.28
CA LYS A 72 -16.15 -8.08 29.64
C LYS A 72 -17.01 -7.34 30.66
N ALA A 73 -17.48 -6.14 30.33
CA ALA A 73 -18.32 -5.32 31.22
C ALA A 73 -19.79 -5.80 31.24
N HIS A 74 -20.30 -6.25 30.10
CA HIS A 74 -21.68 -6.64 29.82
C HIS A 74 -21.75 -8.01 29.13
N PRO A 75 -21.39 -9.11 29.81
CA PRO A 75 -21.45 -10.47 29.22
C PRO A 75 -22.85 -10.86 28.74
N GLU A 76 -23.90 -10.24 29.28
CA GLU A 76 -25.30 -10.39 28.87
C GLU A 76 -25.60 -9.91 27.44
N VAL A 77 -24.70 -9.18 26.77
CA VAL A 77 -24.80 -8.83 25.33
C VAL A 77 -25.01 -10.07 24.46
N THR A 78 -24.44 -11.21 24.86
CA THR A 78 -24.63 -12.50 24.16
C THR A 78 -26.10 -12.91 24.01
N LYS A 79 -26.99 -12.47 24.93
CA LYS A 79 -28.43 -12.71 24.86
C LYS A 79 -29.11 -11.95 23.71
N LEU A 80 -28.49 -10.86 23.24
CA LEU A 80 -28.96 -10.06 22.11
C LEU A 80 -28.51 -10.63 20.76
N MET A 81 -27.62 -11.62 20.74
CA MET A 81 -27.15 -12.22 19.49
C MET A 81 -28.20 -13.15 18.87
N GLY A 82 -28.13 -13.34 17.56
CA GLY A 82 -28.92 -14.30 16.80
C GLY A 82 -29.86 -13.67 15.77
N HIS A 83 -30.63 -14.53 15.09
CA HIS A 83 -31.53 -14.12 14.02
C HIS A 83 -32.83 -13.47 14.54
N THR A 84 -33.45 -12.66 13.70
CA THR A 84 -34.81 -12.15 13.89
C THR A 84 -35.70 -12.55 12.71
N PRO A 85 -36.79 -13.32 12.93
CA PRO A 85 -37.66 -13.74 11.84
C PRO A 85 -38.46 -12.57 11.24
N VAL A 86 -38.51 -11.41 11.89
CA VAL A 86 -39.20 -10.21 11.39
C VAL A 86 -38.65 -9.76 10.04
N THR A 87 -37.33 -9.88 9.83
CA THR A 87 -36.65 -9.45 8.60
C THR A 87 -37.27 -10.05 7.34
N LYS A 88 -37.64 -11.33 7.35
CA LYS A 88 -38.23 -11.96 6.15
C LYS A 88 -39.59 -11.36 5.81
N TYR A 89 -40.42 -11.02 6.80
CA TYR A 89 -41.75 -10.45 6.58
C TYR A 89 -41.66 -9.03 6.01
N VAL A 90 -40.72 -8.22 6.53
CA VAL A 90 -40.45 -6.89 5.98
C VAL A 90 -39.96 -6.99 4.54
N VAL A 91 -39.02 -7.90 4.25
CA VAL A 91 -38.55 -8.16 2.88
C VAL A 91 -39.69 -8.55 1.95
N PHE A 92 -40.54 -9.50 2.34
CA PHE A 92 -41.69 -9.89 1.52
C PHE A 92 -42.62 -8.71 1.26
N PHE A 93 -42.94 -7.92 2.29
CA PHE A 93 -43.79 -6.74 2.16
C PHE A 93 -43.20 -5.71 1.18
N VAL A 94 -41.91 -5.36 1.33
CA VAL A 94 -41.27 -4.33 0.51
C VAL A 94 -41.07 -4.81 -0.94
N VAL A 95 -40.73 -6.09 -1.16
CA VAL A 95 -40.68 -6.66 -2.50
C VAL A 95 -42.06 -6.61 -3.15
N THR A 96 -43.12 -7.02 -2.45
CA THR A 96 -44.48 -6.94 -2.98
C THR A 96 -44.87 -5.50 -3.30
N LEU A 97 -44.58 -4.54 -2.41
CA LEU A 97 -44.84 -3.11 -2.64
C LEU A 97 -44.15 -2.61 -3.93
N GLN A 98 -42.86 -2.91 -4.09
CA GLN A 98 -42.09 -2.51 -5.27
C GLN A 98 -42.69 -3.09 -6.56
N LEU A 99 -43.00 -4.39 -6.57
CA LEU A 99 -43.57 -5.04 -7.75
C LEU A 99 -44.98 -4.53 -8.06
N SER A 100 -45.80 -4.25 -7.05
CA SER A 100 -47.14 -3.67 -7.23
C SER A 100 -47.08 -2.27 -7.85
N ILE A 101 -46.15 -1.41 -7.41
CA ILE A 101 -45.99 -0.06 -7.99
C ILE A 101 -45.42 -0.13 -9.40
N ALA A 102 -44.44 -1.01 -9.64
CA ALA A 102 -43.92 -1.26 -10.98
C ALA A 102 -45.03 -1.66 -11.96
N ILE A 103 -45.92 -2.57 -11.54
CA ILE A 103 -47.07 -3.00 -12.34
C ILE A 103 -48.11 -1.89 -12.50
N TYR A 104 -48.32 -1.05 -11.49
CA TYR A 104 -49.22 0.10 -11.55
C TYR A 104 -48.75 1.13 -12.60
N LEU A 105 -47.44 1.41 -12.65
CA LEU A 105 -46.83 2.38 -13.56
C LEU A 105 -46.53 1.84 -14.97
N ARG A 106 -46.95 0.61 -15.29
CA ARG A 106 -46.62 -0.06 -16.57
C ARG A 106 -46.98 0.73 -17.84
N ASN A 107 -48.04 1.54 -17.76
CA ASN A 107 -48.54 2.35 -18.88
C ASN A 107 -48.20 3.85 -18.73
N THR A 108 -47.35 4.19 -17.77
CA THR A 108 -46.93 5.57 -17.53
C THR A 108 -45.58 5.82 -18.21
N HIS A 109 -45.44 6.95 -18.89
CA HIS A 109 -44.19 7.28 -19.57
C HIS A 109 -43.04 7.46 -18.55
N PRO A 110 -41.87 6.82 -18.73
CA PRO A 110 -40.77 6.84 -17.76
C PRO A 110 -40.24 8.25 -17.43
N LEU A 111 -40.32 9.18 -18.38
CA LEU A 111 -39.89 10.57 -18.19
C LEU A 111 -40.98 11.49 -17.60
N SER A 112 -42.16 10.96 -17.30
CA SER A 112 -43.20 11.77 -16.66
C SER A 112 -42.83 12.11 -15.21
N TRP A 113 -43.18 13.31 -14.76
CA TRP A 113 -42.94 13.75 -13.38
C TRP A 113 -43.55 12.79 -12.35
N GLY A 114 -44.75 12.25 -12.62
CA GLY A 114 -45.38 11.27 -11.76
C GLY A 114 -44.56 9.98 -11.63
N PHE A 115 -44.03 9.45 -12.74
CA PHE A 115 -43.20 8.26 -12.72
C PHE A 115 -41.90 8.47 -11.94
N ILE A 116 -41.20 9.57 -12.20
CA ILE A 116 -39.95 9.93 -11.50
C ILE A 116 -40.21 10.15 -10.01
N ALA A 117 -41.30 10.83 -9.64
CA ALA A 117 -41.67 11.04 -8.25
C ALA A 117 -41.96 9.72 -7.51
N TRP A 118 -42.70 8.79 -8.13
CA TRP A 118 -42.90 7.45 -7.57
C TRP A 118 -41.59 6.67 -7.43
N ALA A 119 -40.72 6.73 -8.44
CA ALA A 119 -39.43 6.06 -8.44
C ALA A 119 -38.46 6.65 -7.41
N TYR A 120 -38.48 7.95 -7.17
CA TYR A 120 -37.61 8.60 -6.18
C TYR A 120 -38.13 8.41 -4.76
N ILE A 121 -39.39 8.77 -4.48
CA ILE A 121 -39.94 8.82 -3.12
C ILE A 121 -40.20 7.42 -2.59
N VAL A 122 -40.97 6.62 -3.31
CA VAL A 122 -41.35 5.28 -2.84
C VAL A 122 -40.35 4.23 -3.31
N GLY A 123 -39.96 4.32 -4.59
CA GLY A 123 -38.95 3.48 -5.20
C GLY A 123 -37.60 3.55 -4.48
N GLY A 124 -37.02 4.74 -4.39
CA GLY A 124 -35.75 5.00 -3.73
C GLY A 124 -35.76 4.52 -2.27
N THR A 125 -36.78 4.89 -1.50
CA THR A 125 -36.92 4.44 -0.10
C THR A 125 -37.01 2.92 0.02
N ALA A 126 -37.82 2.27 -0.82
CA ALA A 126 -38.01 0.82 -0.76
C ALA A 126 -36.78 0.03 -1.25
N ASN A 127 -36.11 0.47 -2.32
CA ASN A 127 -34.88 -0.18 -2.76
C ASN A 127 -33.73 0.08 -1.78
N HIS A 128 -33.68 1.24 -1.13
CA HIS A 128 -32.75 1.49 -0.04
C HIS A 128 -32.99 0.52 1.13
N ASN A 129 -34.25 0.30 1.50
CA ASN A 129 -34.63 -0.74 2.45
C ASN A 129 -34.13 -2.13 1.99
N LEU A 130 -34.34 -2.51 0.73
CA LEU A 130 -33.91 -3.82 0.23
C LEU A 130 -32.38 -3.98 0.18
N PHE A 131 -31.62 -2.92 -0.12
CA PHE A 131 -30.16 -2.94 -0.01
C PHE A 131 -29.72 -3.26 1.43
N LEU A 132 -30.33 -2.59 2.41
CA LEU A 132 -30.03 -2.80 3.82
C LEU A 132 -30.58 -4.13 4.36
N ALA A 133 -31.66 -4.64 3.78
CA ALA A 133 -32.14 -5.99 4.04
C ALA A 133 -31.13 -7.04 3.57
N ILE A 134 -30.60 -6.90 2.36
CA ILE A 134 -29.54 -7.77 1.83
C ILE A 134 -28.31 -7.70 2.74
N HIS A 135 -27.94 -6.51 3.20
CA HIS A 135 -26.88 -6.31 4.17
C HIS A 135 -27.10 -7.10 5.47
N GLU A 136 -28.27 -7.00 6.09
CA GLU A 136 -28.63 -7.75 7.29
C GLU A 136 -28.63 -9.28 7.05
N ILE A 137 -29.16 -9.72 5.90
CA ILE A 137 -29.22 -11.13 5.53
C ILE A 137 -27.82 -11.71 5.28
N CYS A 138 -26.84 -10.90 4.87
CA CYS A 138 -25.46 -11.34 4.66
C CYS A 138 -24.81 -11.86 5.94
N HIS A 139 -25.17 -11.29 7.09
CA HIS A 139 -24.77 -11.77 8.43
C HIS A 139 -25.53 -13.01 8.90
N ASN A 140 -26.45 -13.52 8.08
CA ASN A 140 -27.33 -14.66 8.35
C ASN A 140 -28.34 -14.41 9.49
N LEU A 141 -28.82 -13.17 9.61
CA LEU A 141 -29.70 -12.74 10.71
C LEU A 141 -31.20 -12.89 10.42
N ALA A 142 -31.61 -13.37 9.24
CA ALA A 142 -33.03 -13.60 8.93
C ALA A 142 -33.49 -15.03 9.22
N PHE A 143 -32.59 -16.02 9.12
CA PHE A 143 -32.87 -17.43 9.41
C PHE A 143 -31.69 -18.10 10.12
N ARG A 144 -31.93 -19.22 10.81
CA ARG A 144 -30.86 -20.09 11.33
C ARG A 144 -30.00 -20.71 10.20
N GLY A 145 -30.63 -21.09 9.10
CA GLY A 145 -29.96 -21.78 7.99
C GLY A 145 -29.31 -20.83 6.99
N ILE A 146 -28.04 -21.09 6.64
CA ILE A 146 -27.30 -20.26 5.66
C ILE A 146 -27.97 -20.27 4.28
N ALA A 147 -28.46 -21.43 3.82
CA ALA A 147 -29.11 -21.55 2.52
C ALA A 147 -30.40 -20.73 2.45
N ALA A 148 -31.22 -20.73 3.51
CA ALA A 148 -32.44 -19.94 3.58
C ALA A 148 -32.16 -18.43 3.52
N ASN A 149 -31.12 -17.96 4.20
CA ASN A 149 -30.68 -16.56 4.08
C ASN A 149 -30.25 -16.23 2.64
N LYS A 150 -29.45 -17.08 2.00
CA LYS A 150 -29.02 -16.84 0.60
C LYS A 150 -30.19 -16.81 -0.39
N LEU A 151 -31.19 -17.65 -0.20
CA LEU A 151 -32.41 -17.65 -1.01
C LEU A 151 -33.24 -16.38 -0.76
N LEU A 152 -33.44 -15.96 0.49
CA LEU A 152 -34.13 -14.72 0.81
C LEU A 152 -33.39 -13.50 0.25
N SER A 153 -32.05 -13.49 0.31
CA SER A 153 -31.22 -12.44 -0.27
C SER A 153 -31.39 -12.36 -1.80
N THR A 154 -31.45 -13.51 -2.48
CA THR A 154 -31.73 -13.58 -3.91
C THR A 154 -33.14 -13.08 -4.24
N PHE A 155 -34.13 -13.36 -3.39
CA PHE A 155 -35.50 -12.87 -3.53
C PHE A 155 -35.61 -11.36 -3.28
N ALA A 156 -34.95 -10.84 -2.24
CA ALA A 156 -34.87 -9.41 -1.96
C ALA A 156 -34.19 -8.63 -3.11
N ASN A 157 -33.35 -9.29 -3.91
CA ASN A 157 -32.68 -8.70 -5.06
C ASN A 157 -33.62 -8.46 -6.26
N LEU A 158 -34.77 -9.13 -6.36
CA LEU A 158 -35.60 -9.06 -7.56
C LEU A 158 -35.96 -7.62 -7.97
N PRO A 159 -36.45 -6.74 -7.05
CA PRO A 159 -36.79 -5.36 -7.37
C PRO A 159 -35.59 -4.44 -7.63
N ILE A 160 -34.36 -4.90 -7.39
CA ILE A 160 -33.15 -4.12 -7.69
C ILE A 160 -32.90 -4.07 -9.20
N GLY A 161 -33.34 -5.10 -9.93
CA GLY A 161 -33.21 -5.22 -11.39
C GLY A 161 -31.84 -5.69 -11.87
N ILE A 162 -30.80 -5.67 -11.02
CA ILE A 162 -29.45 -6.15 -11.34
C ILE A 162 -28.93 -7.15 -10.29
N PRO A 163 -28.18 -8.20 -10.70
CA PRO A 163 -27.71 -9.22 -9.76
C PRO A 163 -26.56 -8.69 -8.89
N TYR A 164 -26.83 -8.43 -7.62
CA TYR A 164 -25.91 -7.76 -6.70
C TYR A 164 -25.68 -8.54 -5.39
N SER A 165 -26.75 -9.10 -4.83
CA SER A 165 -26.81 -9.67 -3.47
C SER A 165 -25.72 -10.70 -3.16
N ALA A 166 -25.44 -11.61 -4.09
CA ALA A 166 -24.45 -12.66 -3.88
C ALA A 166 -23.02 -12.09 -3.77
N MET A 167 -22.70 -11.07 -4.58
CA MET A 167 -21.39 -10.43 -4.59
C MET A 167 -21.17 -9.55 -3.37
N PHE A 168 -22.23 -8.86 -2.94
CA PHE A 168 -22.19 -7.97 -1.78
C PHE A 168 -21.73 -8.68 -0.51
N LYS A 169 -22.22 -9.91 -0.24
CA LYS A 169 -21.91 -10.64 0.98
C LYS A 169 -20.42 -10.73 1.27
N LYS A 170 -19.61 -11.12 0.29
CA LYS A 170 -18.17 -11.31 0.53
C LYS A 170 -17.46 -9.96 0.70
N TYR A 171 -17.77 -8.94 -0.11
CA TYR A 171 -17.18 -7.61 0.04
C TYR A 171 -17.50 -7.02 1.41
N HIS A 172 -18.75 -7.12 1.83
CA HIS A 172 -19.18 -6.58 3.11
C HIS A 172 -18.54 -7.30 4.31
N MET A 173 -18.40 -8.63 4.27
CA MET A 173 -17.68 -9.38 5.32
C MET A 173 -16.19 -9.03 5.36
N GLU A 174 -15.56 -8.74 4.21
CA GLU A 174 -14.17 -8.29 4.16
C GLU A 174 -14.03 -6.90 4.78
N HIS A 175 -14.94 -5.98 4.49
CA HIS A 175 -15.00 -4.64 5.09
C HIS A 175 -15.10 -4.67 6.62
N HIS A 176 -16.00 -5.48 7.19
CA HIS A 176 -16.09 -5.67 8.66
C HIS A 176 -14.80 -6.19 9.29
N ARG A 177 -14.07 -7.02 8.56
CA ARG A 177 -12.88 -7.71 9.08
C ARG A 177 -11.60 -6.90 8.92
N TYR A 178 -11.52 -6.09 7.87
CA TYR A 178 -10.31 -5.40 7.44
C TYR A 178 -10.60 -3.90 7.21
N LEU A 179 -11.41 -3.30 8.09
CA LEU A 179 -11.86 -1.91 7.99
C LEU A 179 -10.68 -0.95 7.81
N GLY A 180 -10.70 -0.19 6.72
CA GLY A 180 -9.65 0.77 6.38
C GLY A 180 -8.34 0.13 5.90
N GLU A 181 -8.23 -1.19 5.76
CA GLU A 181 -7.02 -1.85 5.26
C GLU A 181 -6.87 -1.62 3.75
N ASP A 182 -5.80 -0.91 3.37
CA ASP A 182 -5.56 -0.57 1.96
C ASP A 182 -5.48 -1.83 1.08
N SER A 183 -6.07 -1.78 -0.11
CA SER A 183 -6.22 -2.90 -1.08
C SER A 183 -7.12 -4.08 -0.66
N VAL A 184 -7.64 -4.10 0.56
CA VAL A 184 -8.57 -5.14 1.04
C VAL A 184 -9.97 -4.59 1.19
N ASP A 185 -10.10 -3.45 1.86
CA ASP A 185 -11.36 -2.77 2.04
C ASP A 185 -11.76 -2.05 0.74
N THR A 186 -12.67 -2.66 -0.03
CA THR A 186 -13.17 -2.09 -1.28
C THR A 186 -14.07 -0.87 -1.07
N ASP A 187 -14.40 -0.54 0.18
CA ASP A 187 -15.13 0.68 0.51
C ASP A 187 -14.25 1.94 0.34
N LEU A 188 -12.93 1.80 0.32
CA LEU A 188 -12.00 2.93 0.15
C LEU A 188 -11.92 3.40 -1.32
N PRO A 189 -12.04 4.71 -1.60
CA PRO A 189 -11.87 5.27 -2.95
C PRO A 189 -10.50 5.00 -3.56
N SER A 190 -10.46 4.78 -4.88
CA SER A 190 -9.21 4.57 -5.62
C SER A 190 -8.56 5.91 -6.01
N ARG A 191 -7.22 5.96 -6.13
CA ARG A 191 -6.52 7.22 -6.49
C ARG A 191 -7.01 7.91 -7.78
N PRO A 192 -7.39 7.18 -8.85
CA PRO A 192 -7.98 7.82 -10.03
C PRO A 192 -9.34 8.48 -9.79
N GLU A 193 -10.19 7.93 -8.90
CA GLU A 193 -11.47 8.55 -8.51
C GLU A 193 -11.23 9.89 -7.79
N LEU A 194 -10.10 10.02 -7.09
CA LEU A 194 -9.79 11.15 -6.22
C LEU A 194 -9.36 12.42 -6.96
N VAL A 195 -8.76 12.30 -8.15
CA VAL A 195 -8.20 13.46 -8.90
C VAL A 195 -9.29 14.36 -9.48
N CYS A 196 -10.49 13.83 -9.76
CA CYS A 196 -11.54 14.54 -10.49
C CYS A 196 -12.67 15.12 -9.61
N LEU A 197 -12.72 14.81 -8.31
CA LEU A 197 -13.95 14.94 -7.53
C LEU A 197 -13.84 15.79 -6.23
N ASN A 198 -12.74 16.52 -6.01
CA ASN A 198 -12.49 17.24 -4.74
C ASN A 198 -13.03 18.69 -4.67
N ASN A 199 -13.95 19.08 -5.55
CA ASN A 199 -14.64 20.37 -5.51
C ASN A 199 -16.17 20.16 -5.39
N VAL A 200 -16.95 21.21 -5.13
CA VAL A 200 -18.41 21.10 -4.93
C VAL A 200 -19.10 20.33 -6.07
N LEU A 201 -18.79 20.63 -7.33
CA LEU A 201 -19.38 19.94 -8.49
C LEU A 201 -18.96 18.47 -8.54
N GLY A 202 -17.69 18.20 -8.25
CA GLY A 202 -17.14 16.84 -8.13
C GLY A 202 -17.83 16.04 -7.03
N LYS A 203 -18.08 16.63 -5.87
CA LYS A 203 -18.78 15.97 -4.75
C LYS A 203 -20.27 15.77 -5.05
N VAL A 204 -20.94 16.70 -5.73
CA VAL A 204 -22.31 16.51 -6.23
C VAL A 204 -22.36 15.35 -7.22
N PHE A 205 -21.43 15.30 -8.17
CA PHE A 205 -21.32 14.20 -9.13
C PHE A 205 -21.10 12.87 -8.39
N PHE A 206 -20.16 12.83 -7.44
CA PHE A 206 -19.91 11.67 -6.62
C PHE A 206 -21.18 11.20 -5.88
N ALA A 207 -21.84 12.09 -5.13
CA ALA A 207 -23.04 11.76 -4.37
C ALA A 207 -24.24 11.37 -5.25
N THR A 208 -24.29 11.85 -6.49
CA THR A 208 -25.33 11.47 -7.46
C THR A 208 -25.09 10.07 -8.03
N PHE A 209 -23.84 9.73 -8.34
CA PHE A 209 -23.46 8.46 -8.97
C PHE A 209 -22.82 7.47 -8.00
N GLN A 210 -22.97 7.70 -6.69
CA GLN A 210 -22.29 6.98 -5.64
C GLN A 210 -22.49 5.47 -5.75
N ILE A 211 -23.73 5.04 -6.00
CA ILE A 211 -24.05 3.62 -6.20
C ILE A 211 -23.21 2.94 -7.29
N LEU A 212 -22.82 3.66 -8.34
CA LEU A 212 -22.00 3.11 -9.41
C LEU A 212 -20.54 2.93 -8.97
N PHE A 213 -19.99 3.87 -8.20
CA PHE A 213 -18.66 3.72 -7.63
C PHE A 213 -18.60 2.49 -6.71
N TYR A 214 -19.59 2.32 -5.83
CA TYR A 214 -19.67 1.18 -4.92
C TYR A 214 -19.91 -0.15 -5.66
N ALA A 215 -20.67 -0.15 -6.74
CA ALA A 215 -20.92 -1.35 -7.54
C ALA A 215 -19.72 -1.77 -8.41
N LEU A 216 -19.02 -0.79 -9.00
CA LEU A 216 -17.96 -1.04 -9.98
C LEU A 216 -16.57 -1.19 -9.34
N ARG A 217 -16.24 -0.38 -8.34
CA ARG A 217 -14.89 -0.38 -7.72
C ARG A 217 -14.44 -1.77 -7.24
N PRO A 218 -15.27 -2.59 -6.58
CA PRO A 218 -14.84 -3.91 -6.13
C PRO A 218 -14.38 -4.81 -7.29
N THR A 219 -14.95 -4.63 -8.49
CA THR A 219 -14.57 -5.41 -9.69
C THR A 219 -13.16 -5.12 -10.20
N PHE A 220 -12.63 -3.92 -9.91
CA PHE A 220 -11.30 -3.49 -10.34
C PHE A 220 -10.23 -3.66 -9.25
N ILE A 221 -10.61 -3.55 -7.97
CA ILE A 221 -9.66 -3.62 -6.85
C ILE A 221 -9.39 -5.08 -6.45
N ARG A 222 -10.43 -5.92 -6.36
CA ARG A 222 -10.30 -7.25 -5.76
C ARG A 222 -11.31 -8.23 -6.36
N SER A 223 -10.86 -9.00 -7.35
CA SER A 223 -11.71 -9.98 -8.03
C SER A 223 -12.17 -11.09 -7.07
N GLN A 224 -13.48 -11.36 -7.07
CA GLN A 224 -14.04 -12.45 -6.27
C GLN A 224 -14.11 -13.76 -7.06
N THR A 225 -13.84 -14.85 -6.35
CA THR A 225 -14.12 -16.21 -6.82
C THR A 225 -15.63 -16.43 -6.93
N LEU A 226 -16.12 -16.61 -8.15
CA LEU A 226 -17.53 -16.92 -8.40
C LEU A 226 -17.89 -18.29 -7.79
N THR A 227 -19.16 -18.44 -7.39
CA THR A 227 -19.68 -19.61 -6.67
C THR A 227 -21.04 -19.95 -7.26
N ARG A 228 -21.56 -21.15 -6.98
CA ARG A 228 -22.92 -21.54 -7.40
C ARG A 228 -24.01 -20.54 -7.02
N TRP A 229 -23.83 -19.79 -5.93
CA TRP A 229 -24.78 -18.77 -5.49
C TRP A 229 -24.73 -17.50 -6.34
N HIS A 230 -23.57 -17.16 -6.91
CA HIS A 230 -23.45 -16.07 -7.88
C HIS A 230 -24.19 -16.43 -9.17
N PHE A 231 -23.96 -17.63 -9.70
CA PHE A 231 -24.68 -18.11 -10.88
C PHE A 231 -26.19 -18.19 -10.62
N LEU A 232 -26.63 -18.69 -9.45
CA LEU A 232 -28.04 -18.71 -9.10
C LEU A 232 -28.66 -17.30 -9.07
N ASN A 233 -28.02 -16.33 -8.40
CA ASN A 233 -28.56 -14.97 -8.33
C ASN A 233 -28.62 -14.30 -9.71
N ILE A 234 -27.59 -14.48 -10.54
CA ILE A 234 -27.57 -13.99 -11.93
C ILE A 234 -28.70 -14.64 -12.74
N SER A 235 -28.79 -15.97 -12.73
CA SER A 235 -29.83 -16.70 -13.49
C SER A 235 -31.24 -16.30 -13.04
N VAL A 236 -31.51 -16.27 -11.73
CA VAL A 236 -32.82 -15.87 -11.20
C VAL A 236 -33.16 -14.44 -11.59
N GLN A 237 -32.22 -13.49 -11.49
CA GLN A 237 -32.45 -12.09 -11.85
C GLN A 237 -32.73 -11.93 -13.34
N LEU A 238 -31.93 -12.57 -14.21
CA LEU A 238 -32.12 -12.47 -15.67
C LEU A 238 -33.44 -13.08 -16.10
N VAL A 239 -33.79 -14.26 -15.56
CA VAL A 239 -35.07 -14.93 -15.84
C VAL A 239 -36.25 -14.08 -15.35
N PHE A 240 -36.17 -13.54 -14.13
CA PHE A 240 -37.18 -12.64 -13.59
C PHE A 240 -37.35 -11.40 -14.46
N ASN A 241 -36.26 -10.70 -14.78
CA ASN A 241 -36.30 -9.49 -15.62
C ASN A 241 -36.94 -9.77 -16.97
N TYR A 242 -36.55 -10.86 -17.64
CA TYR A 242 -37.09 -11.27 -18.93
C TYR A 242 -38.61 -11.47 -18.87
N PHE A 243 -39.09 -12.29 -17.94
CA PHE A 243 -40.53 -12.55 -17.80
C PHE A 243 -41.31 -11.31 -17.33
N PHE A 244 -40.73 -10.50 -16.46
CA PHE A 244 -41.36 -9.28 -15.95
C PHE A 244 -41.54 -8.24 -17.05
N ILE A 245 -40.49 -7.99 -17.86
CA ILE A 245 -40.55 -7.09 -19.01
C ILE A 245 -41.54 -7.60 -20.05
N MET A 246 -41.52 -8.91 -20.35
CA MET A 246 -42.48 -9.49 -21.29
C MET A 246 -43.94 -9.33 -20.84
N ARG A 247 -44.21 -9.48 -19.54
CA ARG A 247 -45.58 -9.48 -19.01
C ARG A 247 -46.12 -8.08 -18.74
N PHE A 248 -45.28 -7.17 -18.26
CA PHE A 248 -45.67 -5.85 -17.75
C PHE A 248 -45.00 -4.68 -18.48
N GLY A 249 -44.18 -4.94 -19.50
CA GLY A 249 -43.58 -3.92 -20.36
C GLY A 249 -42.36 -3.23 -19.76
N ILE A 250 -41.60 -2.56 -20.62
CA ILE A 250 -40.35 -1.86 -20.26
C ILE A 250 -40.55 -0.79 -19.18
N PRO A 251 -41.61 0.04 -19.17
CA PRO A 251 -41.77 1.07 -18.12
C PRO A 251 -41.80 0.50 -16.71
N SER A 252 -42.44 -0.67 -16.50
CA SER A 252 -42.46 -1.32 -15.19
C SER A 252 -41.06 -1.73 -14.70
N TYR A 253 -40.19 -2.18 -15.60
CA TYR A 253 -38.81 -2.52 -15.29
C TYR A 253 -37.93 -1.27 -15.09
N LEU A 254 -38.14 -0.21 -15.88
CA LEU A 254 -37.44 1.06 -15.69
C LEU A 254 -37.72 1.68 -14.33
N TYR A 255 -38.92 1.48 -13.77
CA TYR A 255 -39.24 1.91 -12.41
C TYR A 255 -38.31 1.25 -11.39
N LEU A 256 -38.07 -0.07 -11.52
CA LEU A 256 -37.16 -0.81 -10.64
C LEU A 256 -35.71 -0.29 -10.76
N ILE A 257 -35.25 -0.03 -11.99
CA ILE A 257 -33.90 0.50 -12.23
C ILE A 257 -33.74 1.94 -11.71
N TYR A 258 -34.72 2.81 -11.93
CA TYR A 258 -34.71 4.18 -11.41
C TYR A 258 -34.74 4.18 -9.88
N SER A 259 -35.54 3.30 -9.28
CA SER A 259 -35.61 3.11 -7.83
C SER A 259 -34.26 2.70 -7.25
N SER A 260 -33.55 1.76 -7.89
CA SER A 260 -32.19 1.35 -7.49
C SER A 260 -31.16 2.46 -7.63
N PHE A 261 -31.23 3.23 -8.71
CA PHE A 261 -30.36 4.39 -8.90
C PHE A 261 -30.59 5.41 -7.78
N PHE A 262 -31.83 5.89 -7.62
CA PHE A 262 -32.16 6.90 -6.61
C PHE A 262 -31.86 6.45 -5.19
N ALA A 263 -32.07 5.17 -4.86
CA ALA A 263 -31.75 4.62 -3.55
C ALA A 263 -30.28 4.82 -3.12
N GLY A 264 -29.34 4.91 -4.05
CA GLY A 264 -27.92 5.17 -3.77
C GLY A 264 -27.37 6.46 -4.39
N SER A 265 -28.25 7.41 -4.69
CA SER A 265 -27.92 8.76 -5.18
C SER A 265 -28.21 9.81 -4.09
N LEU A 266 -28.54 11.06 -4.48
CA LEU A 266 -29.00 12.13 -3.59
C LEU A 266 -30.40 11.84 -3.00
N HIS A 267 -30.48 10.82 -2.15
CA HIS A 267 -31.68 10.42 -1.43
C HIS A 267 -31.45 10.55 0.09
N PRO A 268 -32.45 10.97 0.89
CA PRO A 268 -32.30 11.18 2.33
C PRO A 268 -31.66 10.01 3.10
N LEU A 269 -31.98 8.78 2.70
CA LEU A 269 -31.41 7.58 3.33
C LEU A 269 -29.96 7.33 2.91
N ALA A 270 -29.59 7.64 1.66
CA ALA A 270 -28.25 7.37 1.11
C ALA A 270 -27.13 8.14 1.81
N GLY A 271 -27.44 9.14 2.64
CA GLY A 271 -26.45 9.83 3.46
C GLY A 271 -25.67 8.91 4.39
N HIS A 272 -26.20 7.72 4.72
CA HIS A 272 -25.50 6.74 5.55
C HIS A 272 -24.16 6.29 4.93
N PHE A 273 -24.08 6.12 3.60
CA PHE A 273 -22.83 5.71 2.93
C PHE A 273 -21.67 6.69 3.15
N ILE A 274 -21.98 7.96 3.41
CA ILE A 274 -20.98 8.98 3.75
C ILE A 274 -20.83 9.06 5.27
N ALA A 275 -21.96 9.09 6.00
CA ALA A 275 -21.99 9.23 7.45
C ALA A 275 -21.16 8.16 8.16
N GLU A 276 -21.20 6.93 7.66
CA GLU A 276 -20.67 5.77 8.37
C GLU A 276 -19.15 5.79 8.47
N HIS A 277 -18.40 6.11 7.40
CA HIS A 277 -16.95 5.88 7.34
C HIS A 277 -16.11 7.08 6.89
N TYR A 278 -16.70 8.27 6.70
CA TYR A 278 -15.92 9.49 6.50
C TYR A 278 -15.49 10.11 7.83
N LEU A 279 -14.32 10.73 7.86
CA LEU A 279 -13.78 11.46 9.01
C LEU A 279 -14.39 12.85 9.06
N TRP A 280 -14.81 13.28 10.25
CA TRP A 280 -15.45 14.57 10.48
C TRP A 280 -14.77 15.34 11.61
N ASP A 281 -14.83 16.67 11.55
CA ASP A 281 -14.49 17.57 12.67
C ASP A 281 -13.06 17.40 13.24
N GLY A 282 -12.13 16.84 12.47
CA GLY A 282 -10.75 16.54 12.92
C GLY A 282 -10.67 15.42 13.96
N LEU A 283 -11.74 14.64 14.12
CA LEU A 283 -11.77 13.45 14.95
C LEU A 283 -11.10 12.28 14.21
N PRO A 284 -10.23 11.51 14.87
CA PRO A 284 -9.69 10.26 14.32
C PRO A 284 -10.67 9.09 14.41
N GLN A 285 -11.98 9.35 14.52
CA GLN A 285 -13.03 8.33 14.57
C GLN A 285 -13.44 7.93 13.17
N GLU A 286 -13.55 6.63 12.94
CA GLU A 286 -13.67 6.08 11.57
C GLU A 286 -15.01 5.43 11.30
N THR A 287 -15.83 5.34 12.34
CA THR A 287 -17.16 4.77 12.26
C THR A 287 -18.10 5.63 13.06
N TYR A 288 -19.13 6.17 12.43
CA TYR A 288 -20.12 7.02 13.09
C TYR A 288 -21.49 6.37 13.05
N SER A 289 -22.26 6.65 14.10
CA SER A 289 -23.64 6.22 14.21
C SER A 289 -24.59 7.38 13.96
N TYR A 290 -25.83 7.05 13.60
CA TYR A 290 -26.95 7.94 13.42
C TYR A 290 -28.15 7.30 14.13
N TYR A 291 -28.76 8.03 15.06
CA TYR A 291 -29.85 7.51 15.89
C TYR A 291 -31.21 8.13 15.57
N GLY A 292 -31.30 8.89 14.47
CA GLY A 292 -32.55 9.54 14.10
C GLY A 292 -33.57 8.60 13.46
N TRP A 293 -34.74 9.15 13.20
CA TRP A 293 -35.95 8.41 12.82
C TRP A 293 -35.87 7.68 11.48
N LEU A 294 -34.98 8.09 10.55
CA LEU A 294 -34.82 7.43 9.25
C LEU A 294 -34.38 5.97 9.36
N ASN A 295 -33.84 5.56 10.50
CA ASN A 295 -33.51 4.17 10.82
C ASN A 295 -34.69 3.20 10.66
N ILE A 296 -35.93 3.67 10.81
CA ILE A 296 -37.13 2.84 10.65
C ILE A 296 -37.22 2.22 9.24
N PHE A 297 -36.69 2.90 8.23
CA PHE A 297 -36.65 2.42 6.85
C PHE A 297 -35.39 1.62 6.53
N ALA A 298 -34.43 1.59 7.46
CA ALA A 298 -33.06 1.22 7.19
C ALA A 298 -32.54 0.12 8.14
N TYR A 299 -33.45 -0.71 8.67
CA TYR A 299 -33.10 -1.82 9.59
C TYR A 299 -32.14 -1.36 10.70
N ASN A 300 -32.38 -0.20 11.31
CA ASN A 300 -31.51 0.38 12.34
C ASN A 300 -30.01 0.40 12.01
N VAL A 301 -29.60 0.39 10.73
CA VAL A 301 -28.18 0.34 10.34
C VAL A 301 -27.42 1.56 10.85
N GLY A 302 -28.11 2.68 11.11
CA GLY A 302 -27.52 3.86 11.72
C GLY A 302 -26.92 3.59 13.11
N TYR A 303 -27.30 2.53 13.82
CA TYR A 303 -26.54 2.00 14.96
C TYR A 303 -25.29 1.27 14.47
N HIS A 304 -24.46 2.00 13.72
CA HIS A 304 -23.41 1.43 12.88
C HIS A 304 -22.19 1.00 13.69
N ASN A 305 -21.87 1.73 14.76
CA ASN A 305 -20.82 1.31 15.69
C ASN A 305 -21.22 0.03 16.40
N GLU A 306 -22.45 -0.04 16.88
CA GLU A 306 -23.04 -1.22 17.51
C GLU A 306 -23.03 -2.42 16.57
N HIS A 307 -23.39 -2.19 15.30
CA HIS A 307 -23.38 -3.21 14.25
C HIS A 307 -21.97 -3.73 13.96
N HIS A 308 -20.98 -2.86 13.78
CA HIS A 308 -19.59 -3.27 13.56
C HIS A 308 -18.98 -3.99 14.77
N ASP A 309 -19.33 -3.57 15.99
CA ASP A 309 -18.91 -4.23 17.22
C ASP A 309 -19.57 -5.60 17.35
N PHE A 310 -20.84 -5.73 17.00
CA PHE A 310 -21.59 -6.97 17.15
C PHE A 310 -22.43 -7.31 15.90
N PRO A 311 -21.81 -7.74 14.78
CA PRO A 311 -22.52 -8.07 13.53
C PRO A 311 -23.45 -9.29 13.65
N SER A 312 -23.47 -9.93 14.82
CA SER A 312 -24.34 -11.07 15.13
C SER A 312 -25.60 -10.67 15.89
N VAL A 313 -25.75 -9.39 16.24
CA VAL A 313 -26.96 -8.82 16.86
C VAL A 313 -27.84 -8.29 15.75
N ALA A 314 -29.04 -8.85 15.62
CA ALA A 314 -30.00 -8.41 14.62
C ALA A 314 -30.47 -6.97 14.84
N TRP A 315 -30.79 -6.27 13.75
CA TRP A 315 -31.19 -4.87 13.75
C TRP A 315 -32.27 -4.47 14.78
N THR A 316 -33.23 -5.36 15.04
CA THR A 316 -34.30 -5.16 16.03
C THR A 316 -33.79 -4.96 17.46
N ARG A 317 -32.54 -5.37 17.73
CA ARG A 317 -31.92 -5.40 19.05
C ARG A 317 -30.71 -4.46 19.17
N LEU A 318 -30.31 -3.77 18.10
CA LEU A 318 -29.25 -2.75 18.16
C LEU A 318 -29.56 -1.60 19.14
N PRO A 319 -30.79 -1.08 19.24
CA PRO A 319 -31.12 -0.08 20.27
C PRO A 319 -30.94 -0.60 21.70
N ALA A 320 -31.26 -1.88 21.93
CA ALA A 320 -31.06 -2.51 23.23
C ALA A 320 -29.56 -2.71 23.54
N LEU A 321 -28.74 -3.01 22.52
CA LEU A 321 -27.29 -3.09 22.66
C LEU A 321 -26.68 -1.74 23.07
N ARG A 322 -27.10 -0.65 22.42
CA ARG A 322 -26.67 0.70 22.83
C ARG A 322 -27.06 1.01 24.27
N ALA A 323 -28.32 0.76 24.62
CA ALA A 323 -28.85 1.03 25.96
C ALA A 323 -28.17 0.19 27.05
N LEU A 324 -27.61 -0.97 26.69
CA LEU A 324 -26.91 -1.86 27.60
C LEU A 324 -25.50 -1.37 27.95
N ALA A 325 -24.83 -0.67 27.01
CA ALA A 325 -23.45 -0.22 27.14
C ALA A 325 -23.30 1.30 26.83
N PRO A 326 -24.06 2.19 27.49
CA PRO A 326 -24.08 3.63 27.17
C PRO A 326 -22.73 4.31 27.44
N GLU A 327 -21.94 3.82 28.40
CA GLU A 327 -20.59 4.31 28.67
C GLU A 327 -19.60 4.10 27.52
N PHE A 328 -19.89 3.18 26.59
CA PHE A 328 -19.12 3.00 25.37
C PHE A 328 -19.70 3.77 24.18
N TYR A 329 -21.04 3.85 24.06
CA TYR A 329 -21.69 4.40 22.86
C TYR A 329 -22.09 5.87 22.97
N ASP A 330 -22.52 6.36 24.13
CA ASP A 330 -22.99 7.75 24.29
C ASP A 330 -21.83 8.76 24.37
N THR A 331 -20.61 8.28 24.62
CA THR A 331 -19.39 9.09 24.61
C THR A 331 -18.81 9.28 23.21
N MET A 332 -19.28 8.51 22.21
CA MET A 332 -18.80 8.63 20.83
C MET A 332 -19.59 9.67 20.04
N PRO A 333 -18.91 10.51 19.25
CA PRO A 333 -19.51 11.34 18.21
C PRO A 333 -20.44 10.56 17.28
N SER A 334 -21.61 11.14 17.00
CA SER A 334 -22.64 10.60 16.11
C SER A 334 -23.20 11.69 15.19
N HIS A 335 -23.75 11.29 14.05
CA HIS A 335 -24.41 12.22 13.15
C HIS A 335 -25.87 12.44 13.54
N PRO A 336 -26.35 13.70 13.56
CA PRO A 336 -27.75 14.00 13.90
C PRO A 336 -28.70 13.80 12.70
N SER A 337 -28.19 13.78 11.45
CA SER A 337 -29.02 13.76 10.24
C SER A 337 -28.26 13.25 9.01
N TRP A 338 -28.70 12.14 8.41
CA TRP A 338 -28.16 11.65 7.13
C TRP A 338 -28.32 12.63 5.95
N PRO A 339 -29.49 13.27 5.72
CA PRO A 339 -29.60 14.28 4.67
C PRO A 339 -28.60 15.42 4.83
N MET A 340 -28.38 15.88 6.07
CA MET A 340 -27.41 16.95 6.31
C MET A 340 -25.98 16.47 6.16
N VAL A 341 -25.66 15.21 6.45
CA VAL A 341 -24.35 14.66 6.12
C VAL A 341 -24.05 14.77 4.63
N THR A 342 -25.01 14.43 3.75
CA THR A 342 -24.82 14.58 2.30
C THR A 342 -24.58 16.04 1.90
N ILE A 343 -25.37 16.96 2.44
CA ILE A 343 -25.23 18.40 2.16
C ILE A 343 -23.89 18.93 2.69
N ASN A 344 -23.52 18.57 3.91
CA ASN A 344 -22.27 18.97 4.55
C ASN A 344 -21.08 18.40 3.78
N PHE A 345 -21.11 17.14 3.35
CA PHE A 345 -20.04 16.56 2.54
C PHE A 345 -19.81 17.36 1.25
N ILE A 346 -20.89 17.75 0.57
CA ILE A 346 -20.82 18.52 -0.67
C ILE A 346 -20.24 19.93 -0.45
N ARG A 347 -20.65 20.61 0.62
CA ARG A 347 -20.34 22.03 0.86
C ARG A 347 -19.08 22.27 1.67
N ASP A 348 -18.77 21.38 2.60
CA ASP A 348 -17.68 21.55 3.57
C ASP A 348 -16.32 21.41 2.87
N LYS A 349 -15.45 22.40 3.05
CA LYS A 349 -14.09 22.39 2.50
C LYS A 349 -13.16 21.46 3.27
N ASP A 350 -13.47 21.16 4.53
CA ASP A 350 -12.63 20.37 5.43
C ASP A 350 -12.89 18.86 5.29
N VAL A 351 -13.95 18.46 4.59
CA VAL A 351 -14.35 17.05 4.40
C VAL A 351 -14.40 16.72 2.91
N GLY A 352 -13.38 16.01 2.42
CA GLY A 352 -13.28 15.58 1.02
C GLY A 352 -13.37 14.07 0.86
N ILE A 353 -13.16 13.58 -0.37
CA ILE A 353 -13.17 12.14 -0.65
C ILE A 353 -12.02 11.42 0.07
N PHE A 354 -10.95 12.15 0.40
CA PHE A 354 -9.81 11.70 1.19
C PHE A 354 -10.05 11.63 2.70
N ALA A 355 -11.17 12.17 3.20
CA ALA A 355 -11.51 12.14 4.64
C ALA A 355 -11.96 10.74 5.04
N ARG A 356 -11.05 9.76 4.93
CA ARG A 356 -11.20 8.34 5.23
C ARG A 356 -9.93 7.91 5.94
N ALA A 357 -10.06 7.05 6.94
CA ALA A 357 -8.91 6.42 7.53
C ALA A 357 -8.41 5.26 6.66
N LYS A 358 -7.09 5.16 6.54
CA LYS A 358 -6.40 4.02 5.95
C LYS A 358 -5.43 3.42 6.94
N ARG A 359 -5.26 2.12 6.83
CA ARG A 359 -4.28 1.36 7.58
C ARG A 359 -3.50 0.48 6.65
N VAL A 360 -2.27 0.26 7.06
CA VAL A 360 -1.48 -0.82 6.50
C VAL A 360 -1.85 -2.10 7.24
N SER A 361 -1.99 -3.20 6.49
CA SER A 361 -2.37 -4.51 7.03
C SER A 361 -1.66 -4.86 8.34
N LYS A 362 -2.29 -5.61 9.26
CA LYS A 362 -1.59 -6.17 10.44
C LYS A 362 -0.37 -7.02 10.06
N LYS A 363 -0.36 -7.61 8.86
CA LYS A 363 0.84 -8.26 8.30
C LYS A 363 1.98 -7.29 7.99
N HIS A 364 1.68 -6.01 7.78
CA HIS A 364 2.59 -4.91 7.48
C HIS A 364 3.00 -4.12 8.75
N LEU A 365 2.12 -4.00 9.75
CA LEU A 365 2.44 -3.45 11.07
C LEU A 365 3.34 -4.39 11.90
N ALA A 366 3.12 -5.70 11.80
CA ALA A 366 4.02 -6.70 12.40
C ALA A 366 5.42 -6.76 11.75
N MET A 367 5.61 -6.04 10.64
CA MET A 367 6.90 -5.84 9.96
C MET A 367 7.59 -4.53 10.36
N GLN A 368 6.98 -3.69 11.21
CA GLN A 368 7.65 -2.49 11.73
C GLN A 368 8.46 -2.85 13.00
N PRO A 369 9.70 -2.35 13.13
CA PRO A 369 10.50 -2.57 14.34
C PRO A 369 9.80 -1.89 15.53
N LYS A 370 9.59 -2.64 16.62
CA LYS A 370 9.10 -2.07 17.88
C LYS A 370 10.16 -1.09 18.39
N ALA A 371 9.80 0.19 18.51
CA ALA A 371 10.58 1.14 19.29
C ALA A 371 10.51 0.73 20.76
N ASP A 372 11.67 0.74 21.42
CA ASP A 372 11.83 0.33 22.81
C ASP A 372 10.89 1.10 23.74
N GLY A 373 10.24 0.34 24.62
CA GLY A 373 9.35 0.89 25.64
C GLY A 373 10.13 1.73 26.64
N LYS A 374 9.63 2.93 26.91
CA LYS A 374 9.64 3.52 28.25
C LYS A 374 8.30 4.19 28.49
N ASP A 375 7.79 3.91 29.67
CA ASP A 375 6.58 4.43 30.28
C ASP A 375 6.52 5.96 30.21
N LEU A 376 5.35 6.49 29.89
CA LEU A 376 4.98 7.87 30.22
C LEU A 376 3.56 7.86 30.76
N GLU A 377 3.46 7.72 32.08
CA GLU A 377 2.42 8.37 32.87
C GLU A 377 2.57 9.90 32.74
N ASN A 378 1.43 10.59 32.77
CA ASN A 378 1.16 12.01 33.05
C ASN A 378 2.32 13.01 32.97
N ASP A 379 2.17 14.03 32.14
CA ASP A 379 1.92 15.39 32.66
C ASP A 379 1.55 16.37 31.54
N ASP A 380 0.55 17.19 31.84
CA ASP A 380 0.08 18.34 31.08
C ASP A 380 1.05 19.54 31.16
N ALA A 381 0.87 20.43 30.18
CA ALA A 381 1.07 21.89 30.22
C ALA A 381 2.33 22.54 29.60
N ASN A 382 2.01 23.62 28.87
CA ASN A 382 2.81 24.75 28.34
C ASN A 382 3.42 24.60 26.92
N VAL A 383 2.92 25.23 25.83
CA VAL A 383 2.53 26.62 25.48
C VAL A 383 3.65 27.40 24.77
N LEU A 384 3.37 27.77 23.50
CA LEU A 384 3.89 28.90 22.66
C LEU A 384 5.38 28.85 22.22
N ASP A 385 5.84 29.36 21.08
CA ASP A 385 5.42 30.51 20.23
C ASP A 385 5.99 30.38 18.78
N ALA A 386 5.64 31.36 17.96
CA ALA A 386 5.43 31.42 16.53
C ALA A 386 6.63 31.72 15.60
N SER A 387 6.28 31.63 14.31
CA SER A 387 6.51 32.65 13.26
C SER A 387 7.56 32.37 12.18
N ARG A 388 7.09 32.23 10.92
CA ARG A 388 7.61 32.95 9.75
C ARG A 388 6.65 32.81 8.55
N LYS A 389 6.21 33.96 8.01
CA LYS A 389 5.36 34.13 6.82
C LYS A 389 6.17 34.01 5.51
N PRO A 390 5.53 33.67 4.37
CA PRO A 390 6.14 33.72 3.04
C PRO A 390 5.89 35.07 2.34
N SER A 391 6.89 35.60 1.63
CA SER A 391 6.80 36.80 0.81
C SER A 391 6.44 36.47 -0.65
N GLN A 392 5.42 37.16 -1.17
CA GLN A 392 5.07 37.28 -2.58
C GLN A 392 5.93 38.35 -3.26
N THR A 393 6.28 38.16 -4.54
CA THR A 393 6.30 39.24 -5.54
C THR A 393 5.96 38.72 -6.95
N ARG A 394 5.04 39.48 -7.56
CA ARG A 394 4.50 39.62 -8.93
C ARG A 394 5.45 39.42 -10.12
N GLU A 395 4.97 38.75 -11.18
CA GLU A 395 4.44 39.27 -12.48
C GLU A 395 5.50 39.94 -13.37
N ASP A 396 5.74 39.35 -14.55
CA ASP A 396 5.80 40.10 -15.79
C ASP A 396 5.48 39.24 -17.02
N THR A 397 4.67 39.82 -17.89
CA THR A 397 4.07 39.28 -19.12
C THR A 397 4.99 39.41 -20.33
N GLY A 398 4.94 38.46 -21.25
CA GLY A 398 5.54 38.59 -22.58
C GLY A 398 4.95 37.60 -23.59
N LEU A 399 4.05 38.09 -24.45
CA LEU A 399 3.52 37.43 -25.64
C LEU A 399 4.61 37.07 -26.66
N PHE A 400 4.31 36.06 -27.52
CA PHE A 400 4.73 35.76 -28.91
C PHE A 400 4.90 34.22 -29.02
N SER A 401 4.52 33.46 -30.04
CA SER A 401 3.86 33.64 -31.34
C SER A 401 3.51 32.21 -31.82
N PHE A 402 2.34 31.99 -32.43
CA PHE A 402 1.97 30.75 -33.11
C PHE A 402 2.45 30.79 -34.57
N ALA A 403 3.23 29.81 -35.01
CA ALA A 403 3.35 29.47 -36.43
C ALA A 403 3.84 28.02 -36.66
N GLU A 404 3.04 27.28 -37.42
CA GLU A 404 3.39 26.24 -38.40
C GLU A 404 3.95 24.87 -37.94
N ALA A 405 3.05 23.87 -37.88
CA ALA A 405 3.41 22.48 -38.14
C ALA A 405 2.42 21.86 -39.15
N LYS A 406 2.99 21.42 -40.28
CA LYS A 406 2.34 20.86 -41.48
C LYS A 406 1.56 19.56 -41.20
N TRP A 407 0.36 19.48 -41.78
CA TRP A 407 -0.52 18.31 -41.78
C TRP A 407 0.01 17.22 -42.74
N ILE A 408 0.19 15.99 -42.25
CA ILE A 408 0.32 14.77 -43.05
C ILE A 408 -0.75 13.79 -42.54
N PRO A 409 -1.64 13.25 -43.40
CA PRO A 409 -2.73 12.40 -42.93
C PRO A 409 -2.21 10.97 -42.69
N ARG A 410 -2.05 10.57 -41.42
CA ARG A 410 -1.99 9.13 -41.06
C ARG A 410 -3.41 8.63 -40.85
N HIS A 411 -3.87 7.74 -41.73
CA HIS A 411 -5.06 6.93 -41.49
C HIS A 411 -4.82 6.05 -40.27
N TYR A 412 -5.46 6.37 -39.15
CA TYR A 412 -5.55 5.48 -37.99
C TYR A 412 -6.75 4.55 -38.18
N PRO A 413 -6.57 3.21 -38.14
CA PRO A 413 -7.72 2.32 -37.99
C PRO A 413 -8.37 2.55 -36.62
N THR A 414 -9.68 2.34 -36.55
CA THR A 414 -10.52 2.63 -35.39
C THR A 414 -10.06 1.90 -34.10
N PRO A 415 -10.35 2.45 -32.89
CA PRO A 415 -9.90 1.90 -31.61
C PRO A 415 -10.32 0.45 -31.35
N VAL A 416 -11.39 0.00 -32.00
CA VAL A 416 -11.94 -1.35 -31.85
C VAL A 416 -11.07 -2.40 -32.56
N ALA A 417 -10.47 -2.05 -33.70
CA ALA A 417 -9.63 -2.98 -34.47
C ALA A 417 -8.27 -3.21 -33.79
N SER A 418 -7.68 -2.21 -33.12
CA SER A 418 -6.40 -2.39 -32.41
C SER A 418 -6.56 -3.19 -31.10
N ILE A 419 -7.73 -3.09 -30.45
CA ILE A 419 -8.07 -3.89 -29.27
C ILE A 419 -8.35 -5.33 -29.69
N LEU A 420 -9.12 -5.57 -30.76
CA LEU A 420 -9.37 -6.91 -31.27
C LEU A 420 -8.10 -7.56 -31.82
N LEU A 421 -7.22 -6.81 -32.49
CA LEU A 421 -5.93 -7.33 -32.97
C LEU A 421 -4.98 -7.64 -31.81
N ARG A 422 -5.00 -6.88 -30.70
CA ARG A 422 -4.25 -7.19 -29.46
C ARG A 422 -4.84 -8.36 -28.66
N ILE A 423 -6.15 -8.57 -28.72
CA ILE A 423 -6.82 -9.74 -28.13
C ILE A 423 -6.55 -10.99 -28.98
N PHE A 424 -6.43 -10.85 -30.31
CA PHE A 424 -6.12 -11.95 -31.23
C PHE A 424 -4.62 -12.30 -31.31
N LEU A 425 -3.73 -11.36 -30.94
CA LEU A 425 -2.28 -11.52 -30.81
C LEU A 425 -1.81 -11.51 -29.34
N MET A 426 -2.61 -11.99 -28.38
CA MET A 426 -2.07 -12.29 -27.06
C MET A 426 -1.11 -13.47 -27.18
N GLU A 427 0.17 -13.19 -27.44
CA GLU A 427 1.25 -14.09 -27.06
C GLU A 427 1.01 -14.46 -25.58
N GLN A 428 0.85 -15.75 -25.30
CA GLN A 428 0.79 -16.21 -23.92
C GLN A 428 2.11 -15.83 -23.24
N LEU A 429 2.04 -14.93 -22.27
CA LEU A 429 3.22 -14.53 -21.50
C LEU A 429 3.82 -15.76 -20.82
N ARG A 430 5.14 -15.93 -20.96
CA ARG A 430 5.86 -17.02 -20.28
C ARG A 430 5.96 -16.71 -18.80
N ASN A 431 5.59 -17.68 -17.96
CA ASN A 431 5.57 -17.55 -16.50
C ASN A 431 6.96 -17.79 -15.93
N VAL A 432 7.57 -16.78 -15.33
CA VAL A 432 8.89 -16.86 -14.70
C VAL A 432 8.77 -16.64 -13.21
N VAL A 433 9.36 -17.53 -12.42
CA VAL A 433 9.43 -17.37 -10.97
C VAL A 433 10.84 -16.97 -10.55
N VAL A 434 10.97 -15.92 -9.76
CA VAL A 434 12.25 -15.49 -9.17
C VAL A 434 12.24 -15.79 -7.67
N ILE A 435 13.22 -16.54 -7.18
CA ILE A 435 13.36 -16.89 -5.77
C ILE A 435 14.29 -15.87 -5.10
N GLY A 436 13.75 -15.08 -4.18
CA GLY A 436 14.48 -14.06 -3.42
C GLY A 436 14.12 -12.64 -3.84
N ALA A 437 13.93 -11.76 -2.85
CA ALA A 437 13.58 -10.35 -3.05
C ALA A 437 14.71 -9.40 -2.61
N GLY A 438 15.96 -9.86 -2.59
CA GLY A 438 17.13 -9.00 -2.39
C GLY A 438 17.38 -8.11 -3.60
N VAL A 439 18.39 -7.25 -3.54
CA VAL A 439 18.76 -6.38 -4.67
C VAL A 439 18.89 -7.17 -5.98
N ILE A 440 19.52 -8.35 -5.94
CA ILE A 440 19.70 -9.21 -7.11
C ILE A 440 18.36 -9.74 -7.63
N GLY A 441 17.49 -10.25 -6.75
CA GLY A 441 16.18 -10.77 -7.13
C GLY A 441 15.25 -9.70 -7.71
N LEU A 442 15.18 -8.54 -7.05
CA LEU A 442 14.37 -7.41 -7.50
C LEU A 442 14.87 -6.85 -8.84
N THR A 443 16.18 -6.63 -8.99
CA THR A 443 16.76 -6.12 -10.24
C THR A 443 16.58 -7.13 -11.38
N THR A 444 16.77 -8.43 -11.12
CA THR A 444 16.58 -9.47 -12.14
C THR A 444 15.12 -9.60 -12.56
N ALA A 445 14.19 -9.64 -11.60
CA ALA A 445 12.76 -9.72 -11.89
C ALA A 445 12.27 -8.51 -12.69
N LEU A 446 12.71 -7.31 -12.31
CA LEU A 446 12.39 -6.08 -13.03
C LEU A 446 12.98 -6.08 -14.45
N ASN A 447 14.24 -6.50 -14.62
CA ASN A 447 14.86 -6.55 -15.93
C ASN A 447 14.14 -7.53 -16.88
N ILE A 448 13.80 -8.73 -16.40
CA ILE A 448 13.03 -9.72 -17.19
C ILE A 448 11.67 -9.15 -17.57
N GLN A 449 10.97 -8.53 -16.63
CA GLN A 449 9.67 -7.91 -16.88
C GLN A 449 9.75 -6.78 -17.92
N GLU A 450 10.80 -5.97 -17.88
CA GLU A 450 10.99 -4.85 -18.80
C GLU A 450 11.38 -5.26 -20.22
N LYS A 451 11.93 -6.47 -20.41
CA LYS A 451 12.12 -7.04 -21.74
C LYS A 451 10.79 -7.33 -22.46
N GLY A 452 9.71 -7.58 -21.71
CA GLY A 452 8.40 -7.95 -22.24
C GLY A 452 8.29 -9.44 -22.55
N GLY A 453 7.07 -9.94 -22.74
CA GLY A 453 6.81 -11.37 -23.03
C GLY A 453 6.80 -12.30 -21.80
N TYR A 454 7.02 -11.77 -20.60
CA TYR A 454 7.09 -12.54 -19.35
C TYR A 454 6.08 -12.09 -18.30
N ALA A 455 5.45 -13.05 -17.63
CA ALA A 455 4.73 -12.85 -16.38
C ALA A 455 5.65 -13.26 -15.22
N VAL A 456 6.16 -12.28 -14.47
CA VAL A 456 7.20 -12.51 -13.45
C VAL A 456 6.59 -12.49 -12.05
N THR A 457 6.85 -13.54 -11.27
CA THR A 457 6.47 -13.62 -9.85
C THR A 457 7.69 -13.83 -8.96
N ILE A 458 7.87 -12.98 -7.95
CA ILE A 458 8.91 -13.16 -6.93
C ILE A 458 8.36 -13.99 -5.77
N ILE A 459 9.09 -15.01 -5.33
CA ILE A 459 8.83 -15.75 -4.09
C ILE A 459 9.94 -15.41 -3.11
N ALA A 460 9.61 -14.86 -1.94
CA ALA A 460 10.59 -14.54 -0.92
C ALA A 460 10.04 -14.62 0.51
N GLU A 461 10.88 -15.04 1.46
CA GLU A 461 10.55 -15.04 2.89
C GLU A 461 10.62 -13.61 3.47
N VAL A 462 11.67 -12.88 3.09
CA VAL A 462 11.97 -11.52 3.57
C VAL A 462 11.90 -10.53 2.41
N LEU A 463 11.23 -9.40 2.65
CA LEU A 463 10.96 -8.31 1.72
C LEU A 463 11.68 -7.02 2.17
N PRO A 464 11.87 -6.03 1.26
CA PRO A 464 12.49 -4.74 1.58
C PRO A 464 11.91 -3.98 2.78
N SER A 465 10.62 -4.15 3.07
CA SER A 465 9.91 -3.48 4.17
C SER A 465 9.88 -4.30 5.48
N ASP A 466 10.45 -5.51 5.49
CA ASP A 466 10.53 -6.34 6.69
C ASP A 466 11.58 -5.82 7.69
N PRO A 467 11.48 -6.20 8.98
CA PRO A 467 12.53 -5.92 9.95
C PRO A 467 13.88 -6.49 9.47
N LYS A 468 14.96 -5.75 9.69
CA LYS A 468 16.31 -6.19 9.33
C LYS A 468 16.62 -7.54 10.00
N THR A 469 17.10 -8.48 9.20
CA THR A 469 17.48 -9.82 9.65
C THR A 469 18.70 -10.30 8.88
N ILE A 470 19.51 -11.14 9.49
CA ILE A 470 20.67 -11.76 8.82
C ILE A 470 20.29 -12.67 7.65
N LYS A 471 19.03 -13.11 7.58
CA LYS A 471 18.50 -13.84 6.43
C LYS A 471 18.39 -12.97 5.16
N TYR A 472 18.50 -11.65 5.30
CA TYR A 472 18.32 -10.69 4.22
C TYR A 472 19.45 -9.65 4.19
N THR A 473 20.51 -9.96 3.45
CA THR A 473 21.75 -9.16 3.40
C THR A 473 21.54 -7.74 2.88
N SER A 474 20.61 -7.51 1.94
CA SER A 474 20.56 -6.26 1.17
C SER A 474 20.35 -4.99 2.02
N LEU A 475 19.65 -5.06 3.16
CA LEU A 475 19.46 -3.90 4.05
C LEU A 475 20.68 -3.55 4.92
N TRP A 476 21.66 -4.44 4.99
CA TRP A 476 22.90 -4.24 5.77
C TRP A 476 24.03 -3.61 4.96
N ALA A 477 23.87 -3.49 3.64
CA ALA A 477 24.87 -2.89 2.78
C ALA A 477 24.96 -1.36 3.00
N GLY A 478 26.14 -0.80 2.73
CA GLY A 478 26.40 0.65 2.81
C GLY A 478 25.39 1.47 2.02
N ALA A 479 25.34 1.41 0.68
CA ALA A 479 26.24 0.75 -0.27
C ALA A 479 26.86 1.80 -1.19
N HIS A 480 28.05 1.54 -1.75
CA HIS A 480 28.66 2.37 -2.80
C HIS A 480 28.85 1.56 -4.08
N HIS A 481 29.05 2.25 -5.20
CA HIS A 481 29.55 1.61 -6.43
C HIS A 481 31.07 1.83 -6.54
N VAL A 482 31.84 0.85 -6.10
CA VAL A 482 33.31 0.81 -6.23
C VAL A 482 33.67 -0.58 -6.70
N SER A 483 34.16 -0.70 -7.94
CA SER A 483 34.46 -2.00 -8.53
C SER A 483 35.70 -2.63 -7.89
N HIS A 484 35.62 -3.93 -7.61
CA HIS A 484 36.73 -4.73 -7.11
C HIS A 484 37.05 -5.85 -8.12
N ALA A 485 36.83 -5.57 -9.40
CA ALA A 485 37.05 -6.53 -10.46
C ALA A 485 38.53 -6.87 -10.65
N GLU A 486 39.43 -5.94 -10.29
CA GLU A 486 40.87 -6.07 -10.58
C GLU A 486 41.09 -6.48 -12.05
N ASN A 487 41.58 -7.70 -12.30
CA ASN A 487 41.82 -8.26 -13.62
C ASN A 487 40.71 -9.19 -14.13
N ASP A 488 39.60 -9.36 -13.40
CA ASP A 488 38.48 -10.20 -13.82
C ASP A 488 37.60 -9.46 -14.85
N PRO A 489 37.67 -9.83 -16.14
CA PRO A 489 36.92 -9.13 -17.19
C PRO A 489 35.41 -9.36 -17.06
N ARG A 490 34.99 -10.49 -16.49
CA ARG A 490 33.57 -10.79 -16.26
C ARG A 490 33.05 -9.90 -15.17
N GLN A 491 33.73 -9.82 -14.02
CA GLN A 491 33.33 -8.94 -12.93
C GLN A 491 33.33 -7.47 -13.36
N PHE A 492 34.34 -7.04 -14.12
CA PHE A 492 34.41 -5.70 -14.71
C PHE A 492 33.19 -5.37 -15.57
N LYS A 493 32.76 -6.31 -16.43
CA LYS A 493 31.57 -6.10 -17.27
C LYS A 493 30.31 -5.92 -16.44
N LEU A 494 30.10 -6.77 -15.42
CA LEU A 494 28.92 -6.68 -14.56
C LEU A 494 28.89 -5.36 -13.79
N ASP A 495 30.04 -4.92 -13.28
CA ASP A 495 30.16 -3.69 -12.50
C ASP A 495 29.98 -2.45 -13.38
N SER A 496 30.64 -2.40 -14.54
CA SER A 496 30.56 -1.27 -15.47
C SER A 496 29.17 -1.08 -16.06
N ASP A 497 28.47 -2.17 -16.41
CA ASP A 497 27.07 -2.10 -16.86
C ASP A 497 26.15 -1.60 -15.75
N THR A 498 26.36 -2.07 -14.52
CA THR A 498 25.58 -1.61 -13.37
C THR A 498 25.83 -0.15 -13.06
N PHE A 499 27.08 0.31 -13.17
CA PHE A 499 27.43 1.70 -12.99
C PHE A 499 26.69 2.59 -13.98
N LYS A 500 26.69 2.24 -15.28
CA LYS A 500 25.99 3.03 -16.31
C LYS A 500 24.51 3.22 -15.96
N VAL A 501 23.82 2.13 -15.61
CA VAL A 501 22.40 2.17 -15.25
C VAL A 501 22.16 3.00 -13.99
N MET A 502 22.92 2.77 -12.92
CA MET A 502 22.73 3.52 -11.66
C MET A 502 23.15 4.99 -11.80
N TRP A 503 24.15 5.27 -12.63
CA TRP A 503 24.55 6.63 -12.97
C TRP A 503 23.38 7.33 -13.65
N GLU A 504 22.78 6.77 -14.69
CA GLU A 504 21.57 7.33 -15.31
C GLU A 504 20.42 7.52 -14.32
N LEU A 505 20.12 6.51 -13.49
CA LEU A 505 19.05 6.59 -12.49
C LEU A 505 19.28 7.67 -11.42
N SER A 506 20.54 7.98 -11.12
CA SER A 506 20.91 9.00 -10.14
C SER A 506 20.95 10.43 -10.71
N ALA A 507 20.58 10.62 -11.98
CA ALA A 507 20.55 11.95 -12.59
C ALA A 507 19.56 12.89 -11.88
N PRO A 508 19.89 14.19 -11.73
CA PRO A 508 19.00 15.18 -11.14
C PRO A 508 17.65 15.26 -11.87
N GLY A 509 16.55 15.39 -11.12
CA GLY A 509 15.18 15.43 -11.65
C GLY A 509 14.62 14.06 -12.06
N GLY A 510 15.40 12.98 -11.93
CA GLY A 510 14.97 11.62 -12.25
C GLY A 510 14.11 10.98 -11.16
N ALA A 511 13.22 10.05 -11.55
CA ALA A 511 12.31 9.37 -10.62
C ALA A 511 13.02 8.53 -9.54
N ALA A 512 14.28 8.16 -9.75
CA ALA A 512 15.09 7.40 -8.80
C ALA A 512 16.14 8.27 -8.08
N GLU A 513 16.20 9.58 -8.34
CA GLU A 513 17.22 10.48 -7.81
C GLU A 513 17.35 10.38 -6.28
N ALA A 514 16.21 10.30 -5.58
CA ALA A 514 16.14 10.19 -4.12
C ALA A 514 16.85 8.94 -3.56
N CYS A 515 17.07 7.90 -4.37
CA CYS A 515 17.74 6.68 -3.95
C CYS A 515 19.27 6.80 -3.89
N PHE A 516 19.83 7.86 -4.49
CA PHE A 516 21.26 7.95 -4.75
C PHE A 516 21.87 9.28 -4.29
N LEU A 517 23.16 9.22 -3.95
CA LEU A 517 23.99 10.41 -3.76
C LEU A 517 25.26 10.26 -4.62
N ARG A 518 25.37 11.07 -5.67
CA ARG A 518 26.60 11.21 -6.44
C ARG A 518 27.60 12.05 -5.65
N LEU A 519 28.84 11.58 -5.54
CA LEU A 519 29.85 12.16 -4.66
C LEU A 519 31.29 11.85 -5.10
N PRO A 520 32.28 12.62 -4.64
CA PRO A 520 33.69 12.24 -4.73
C PRO A 520 34.02 11.13 -3.72
N GLN A 521 34.72 10.10 -4.20
CA GLN A 521 35.23 8.96 -3.45
C GLN A 521 36.75 8.97 -3.43
N ILE A 522 37.32 8.62 -2.28
CA ILE A 522 38.76 8.36 -2.16
C ILE A 522 38.97 6.92 -1.67
N GLU A 523 39.81 6.18 -2.38
CA GLU A 523 40.23 4.82 -2.02
C GLU A 523 41.73 4.84 -1.69
N TYR A 524 42.08 4.42 -0.48
CA TYR A 524 43.45 4.25 -0.03
C TYR A 524 43.82 2.76 0.08
N TYR A 525 45.05 2.43 -0.28
CA TYR A 525 45.54 1.06 -0.31
C TYR A 525 46.85 0.93 0.48
N GLY A 526 46.93 -0.09 1.33
CA GLY A 526 48.15 -0.51 2.03
C GLY A 526 49.18 -1.20 1.13
N GLN A 527 48.84 -1.38 -0.15
CA GLN A 527 49.71 -1.91 -1.20
C GLN A 527 49.63 -0.99 -2.44
N LYS A 528 50.65 -1.02 -3.29
CA LYS A 528 50.57 -0.37 -4.60
C LYS A 528 49.83 -1.29 -5.57
N SER A 529 48.90 -0.73 -6.36
CA SER A 529 48.28 -1.45 -7.47
C SER A 529 49.35 -1.92 -8.45
N GLU A 530 49.30 -3.19 -8.84
CA GLU A 530 50.14 -3.75 -9.91
C GLU A 530 49.56 -3.46 -11.31
N LEU A 531 48.35 -2.90 -11.38
CA LEU A 531 47.63 -2.63 -12.62
C LEU A 531 47.88 -1.21 -13.14
N ASP A 532 48.27 -1.13 -14.40
CA ASP A 532 48.41 0.11 -15.17
C ASP A 532 47.72 -0.05 -16.55
N PRO A 533 46.63 0.70 -16.85
CA PRO A 533 45.99 1.67 -15.97
C PRO A 533 45.29 0.99 -14.78
N HIS A 534 45.10 1.75 -13.69
CA HIS A 534 44.39 1.27 -12.50
C HIS A 534 43.00 0.72 -12.86
N HIS A 535 42.51 -0.32 -12.19
CA HIS A 535 41.22 -0.96 -12.49
C HIS A 535 39.99 -0.05 -12.34
N LEU A 536 40.12 1.08 -11.64
CA LEU A 536 39.11 2.14 -11.51
C LEU A 536 39.30 3.32 -12.48
N SER A 537 40.26 3.25 -13.40
CA SER A 537 40.57 4.34 -14.34
C SER A 537 39.40 4.75 -15.25
N TRP A 538 38.39 3.89 -15.39
CA TRP A 538 37.17 4.15 -16.15
C TRP A 538 36.12 4.96 -15.36
N MET A 539 36.32 5.19 -14.06
CA MET A 539 35.42 6.01 -13.25
C MET A 539 35.55 7.49 -13.61
N PRO A 540 34.45 8.28 -13.53
CA PRO A 540 34.51 9.71 -13.79
C PRO A 540 35.50 10.43 -12.86
N ASP A 541 36.18 11.46 -13.37
CA ASP A 541 37.13 12.29 -12.61
C ASP A 541 38.28 11.52 -11.93
N PHE A 542 38.63 10.33 -12.45
CA PHE A 542 39.68 9.49 -11.88
C PHE A 542 41.05 10.18 -11.84
N LYS A 543 41.70 10.12 -10.68
CA LYS A 543 43.06 10.62 -10.44
C LYS A 543 43.79 9.75 -9.42
N SER A 544 45.08 9.51 -9.64
CA SER A 544 45.97 8.99 -8.59
C SER A 544 46.31 10.09 -7.60
N LEU A 545 46.35 9.77 -6.31
CA LEU A 545 46.74 10.72 -5.27
C LEU A 545 48.26 10.90 -5.23
N PRO A 546 48.75 12.13 -5.00
CA PRO A 546 50.17 12.34 -4.70
C PRO A 546 50.53 11.78 -3.32
N GLU A 547 51.80 11.46 -3.11
CA GLU A 547 52.31 10.91 -1.83
C GLU A 547 51.98 11.80 -0.63
N SER A 548 51.94 13.13 -0.82
CA SER A 548 51.60 14.10 0.23
C SER A 548 50.13 14.06 0.70
N SER A 549 49.25 13.41 -0.06
CA SER A 549 47.82 13.27 0.25
C SER A 549 47.46 11.87 0.80
N LEU A 550 48.46 11.01 0.99
CA LEU A 550 48.27 9.68 1.58
C LEU A 550 48.11 9.78 3.10
N VAL A 551 47.29 8.90 3.65
CA VAL A 551 47.10 8.76 5.11
C VAL A 551 48.08 7.72 5.67
N PRO A 552 48.38 7.73 6.98
CA PRO A 552 49.28 6.75 7.59
C PRO A 552 48.92 5.30 7.21
N ASN A 553 49.95 4.47 7.02
CA ASN A 553 49.83 3.05 6.64
C ASN A 553 49.24 2.78 5.23
N THR A 554 49.37 3.75 4.31
CA THR A 554 48.95 3.59 2.90
C THR A 554 50.11 3.84 1.95
N LEU A 555 50.18 3.07 0.86
CA LEU A 555 51.24 3.12 -0.15
C LEU A 555 50.77 3.68 -1.48
N SER A 556 49.45 3.69 -1.72
CA SER A 556 48.83 4.32 -2.88
C SER A 556 47.40 4.75 -2.57
N GLY A 557 46.84 5.61 -3.40
CA GLY A 557 45.44 5.99 -3.32
C GLY A 557 44.95 6.63 -4.61
N VAL A 558 43.64 6.62 -4.81
CA VAL A 558 42.98 7.19 -5.97
C VAL A 558 41.74 7.97 -5.56
N SER A 559 41.35 8.96 -6.34
CA SER A 559 40.10 9.70 -6.20
C SER A 559 39.30 9.67 -7.49
N PHE A 560 37.98 9.58 -7.40
CA PHE A 560 37.07 9.57 -8.54
C PHE A 560 35.66 9.96 -8.09
N SER A 561 34.79 10.30 -9.03
CA SER A 561 33.37 10.53 -8.77
C SER A 561 32.59 9.22 -8.91
N THR A 562 31.73 8.90 -7.95
CA THR A 562 30.85 7.72 -7.97
C THR A 562 29.49 8.02 -7.35
N LEU A 563 28.68 6.99 -7.10
CA LEU A 563 27.41 7.08 -6.38
C LEU A 563 27.38 6.14 -5.17
N THR A 564 26.61 6.57 -4.19
CA THR A 564 26.17 5.75 -3.05
C THR A 564 24.67 5.52 -3.14
N ILE A 565 24.23 4.40 -2.57
CA ILE A 565 22.85 3.92 -2.60
C ILE A 565 22.26 3.97 -1.20
N ASP A 566 21.15 4.67 -1.05
CA ASP A 566 20.32 4.59 0.15
C ASP A 566 19.50 3.28 0.11
N THR A 567 20.04 2.22 0.70
CA THR A 567 19.58 0.84 0.44
C THR A 567 18.11 0.60 0.79
N PRO A 568 17.53 1.09 1.91
CA PRO A 568 16.09 0.93 2.18
C PRO A 568 15.21 1.64 1.15
N VAL A 569 15.62 2.83 0.70
CA VAL A 569 14.87 3.60 -0.31
C VAL A 569 14.95 2.91 -1.66
N TYR A 570 16.15 2.50 -2.08
CA TYR A 570 16.37 1.88 -3.39
C TYR A 570 15.69 0.52 -3.53
N LEU A 571 15.71 -0.33 -2.50
CA LEU A 571 15.04 -1.62 -2.53
C LEU A 571 13.52 -1.47 -2.65
N ASN A 572 12.93 -0.51 -1.93
CA ASN A 572 11.50 -0.21 -2.02
C ASN A 572 11.13 0.45 -3.36
N TYR A 573 12.02 1.26 -3.93
CA TYR A 573 11.87 1.80 -5.28
C TYR A 573 11.83 0.66 -6.33
N LEU A 574 12.76 -0.28 -6.28
CA LEU A 574 12.79 -1.44 -7.18
C LEU A 574 11.51 -2.29 -7.04
N LEU A 575 11.11 -2.59 -5.80
CA LEU A 575 9.87 -3.33 -5.53
C LEU A 575 8.64 -2.60 -6.07
N SER A 576 8.51 -1.31 -5.78
CA SER A 576 7.39 -0.48 -6.26
C SER A 576 7.32 -0.43 -7.78
N ARG A 577 8.47 -0.25 -8.44
CA ARG A 577 8.56 -0.26 -9.90
C ARG A 577 8.14 -1.62 -10.48
N PHE A 578 8.62 -2.71 -9.90
CA PHE A 578 8.25 -4.08 -10.31
C PHE A 578 6.74 -4.34 -10.17
N LEU A 579 6.14 -3.97 -9.03
CA LEU A 579 4.70 -4.13 -8.78
C LEU A 579 3.86 -3.25 -9.71
N SER A 580 4.25 -1.99 -9.93
CA SER A 580 3.54 -1.06 -10.82
C SER A 580 3.47 -1.52 -12.28
N LYS A 581 4.41 -2.37 -12.70
CA LYS A 581 4.49 -2.95 -14.04
C LYS A 581 3.77 -4.29 -14.15
N GLY A 582 3.00 -4.67 -13.14
CA GLY A 582 2.21 -5.91 -13.10
C GLY A 582 2.96 -7.14 -12.56
N GLY A 583 4.09 -6.93 -11.89
CA GLY A 583 4.86 -7.99 -11.25
C GLY A 583 4.13 -8.47 -10.01
N ALA A 584 4.18 -9.76 -9.73
CA ALA A 584 3.57 -10.34 -8.53
C ALA A 584 4.63 -10.69 -7.49
N ILE A 585 4.29 -10.56 -6.22
CA ILE A 585 5.13 -11.03 -5.12
C ILE A 585 4.33 -11.94 -4.21
N VAL A 586 4.95 -13.06 -3.85
CA VAL A 586 4.36 -14.08 -2.99
C VAL A 586 5.31 -14.33 -1.83
N ARG A 587 4.79 -14.18 -0.61
CA ARG A 587 5.60 -14.45 0.58
C ARG A 587 5.62 -15.96 0.84
N GLY A 588 6.81 -16.54 0.85
CA GLY A 588 7.00 -17.98 1.04
C GLY A 588 8.46 -18.33 1.31
N SER A 589 8.67 -19.37 2.12
CA SER A 589 10.00 -19.93 2.39
C SER A 589 10.14 -21.22 1.57
N VAL A 590 10.88 -21.13 0.46
CA VAL A 590 11.12 -22.27 -0.43
C VAL A 590 12.12 -23.22 0.24
N GLN A 591 11.71 -24.45 0.49
CA GLN A 591 12.57 -25.48 1.08
C GLN A 591 13.24 -26.35 0.00
N ASP A 592 12.51 -26.60 -1.09
CA ASP A 592 12.96 -27.41 -2.22
C ASP A 592 12.53 -26.74 -3.53
N ILE A 593 13.44 -26.70 -4.50
CA ILE A 593 13.16 -26.21 -5.87
C ILE A 593 11.97 -26.95 -6.49
N ALA A 594 11.80 -28.26 -6.22
CA ALA A 594 10.69 -29.06 -6.72
C ALA A 594 9.32 -28.43 -6.38
N GLN A 595 9.19 -27.78 -5.21
CA GLN A 595 7.97 -27.08 -4.81
C GLN A 595 7.57 -26.03 -5.86
N VAL A 596 8.54 -25.23 -6.29
CA VAL A 596 8.34 -24.14 -7.25
C VAL A 596 8.21 -24.68 -8.67
N VAL A 597 8.95 -25.72 -9.02
CA VAL A 597 8.91 -26.35 -10.35
C VAL A 597 7.57 -27.05 -10.58
N GLU A 598 7.02 -27.73 -9.58
CA GLU A 598 5.76 -28.45 -9.71
C GLU A 598 4.54 -27.54 -9.70
N GLY A 599 4.52 -26.55 -8.79
CA GLY A 599 3.32 -25.75 -8.54
C GLY A 599 3.46 -24.24 -8.73
N GLY A 600 4.63 -23.76 -9.13
CA GLY A 600 4.91 -22.34 -9.31
C GLY A 600 4.75 -21.55 -8.03
N ALA A 601 4.47 -20.25 -8.15
CA ALA A 601 4.21 -19.40 -6.99
C ALA A 601 2.88 -19.70 -6.27
N SER A 602 1.97 -20.42 -6.94
CA SER A 602 0.61 -20.66 -6.45
C SER A 602 0.53 -21.54 -5.20
N ILE A 603 1.56 -22.36 -4.95
CA ILE A 603 1.64 -23.23 -3.76
C ILE A 603 1.68 -22.43 -2.46
N PHE A 604 2.15 -21.19 -2.51
CA PHE A 604 2.26 -20.30 -1.34
C PHE A 604 1.05 -19.37 -1.20
N THR A 605 0.12 -19.36 -2.18
CA THR A 605 -1.08 -18.50 -2.16
C THR A 605 -2.38 -19.27 -1.89
N GLY A 606 -2.33 -20.61 -1.79
CA GLY A 606 -3.50 -21.45 -1.51
C GLY A 606 -4.41 -21.71 -2.71
N SER A 607 -3.94 -21.43 -3.93
CA SER A 607 -4.65 -21.77 -5.17
C SER A 607 -4.74 -23.28 -5.37
N LYS A 608 -5.92 -23.78 -5.78
CA LYS A 608 -6.19 -25.22 -5.92
C LYS A 608 -5.62 -25.85 -7.20
N ILE A 609 -5.11 -25.06 -8.13
CA ILE A 609 -4.52 -25.54 -9.39
C ILE A 609 -3.07 -25.06 -9.41
N PRO A 610 -2.09 -25.95 -9.13
CA PRO A 610 -0.68 -25.63 -9.26
C PRO A 610 -0.32 -25.45 -10.73
N THR A 611 0.34 -24.34 -11.07
CA THR A 611 0.83 -24.09 -12.44
C THR A 611 2.34 -24.09 -12.43
N SER A 612 2.94 -25.09 -13.07
CA SER A 612 4.38 -25.16 -13.32
C SER A 612 4.86 -23.92 -14.07
N PRO A 613 5.93 -23.24 -13.63
CA PRO A 613 6.49 -22.12 -14.36
C PRO A 613 7.15 -22.59 -15.66
N ASP A 614 7.44 -21.64 -16.55
CA ASP A 614 8.26 -21.83 -17.75
C ASP A 614 9.75 -21.70 -17.44
N ALA A 615 10.13 -20.98 -16.38
CA ALA A 615 11.49 -20.92 -15.86
C ALA A 615 11.52 -20.51 -14.38
N VAL A 616 12.61 -20.84 -13.69
CA VAL A 616 12.89 -20.39 -12.32
C VAL A 616 14.25 -19.69 -12.27
N ILE A 617 14.30 -18.50 -11.68
CA ILE A 617 15.54 -17.77 -11.42
C ILE A 617 15.87 -17.85 -9.93
N VAL A 618 17.05 -18.35 -9.59
CA VAL A 618 17.48 -18.56 -8.21
C VAL A 618 18.34 -17.39 -7.76
N CYS A 619 17.75 -16.46 -7.00
CA CYS A 619 18.40 -15.29 -6.41
C CYS A 619 18.43 -15.38 -4.87
N ALA A 620 18.65 -16.59 -4.33
CA ALA A 620 18.45 -16.91 -2.91
C ALA A 620 19.58 -16.43 -1.98
N GLY A 621 20.66 -15.83 -2.50
CA GLY A 621 21.82 -15.43 -1.70
C GLY A 621 22.41 -16.60 -0.90
N LEU A 622 22.56 -16.44 0.43
CA LEU A 622 23.01 -17.53 1.32
C LEU A 622 22.04 -18.71 1.36
N GLY A 623 20.76 -18.50 1.03
CA GLY A 623 19.77 -19.57 0.93
C GLY A 623 20.15 -20.66 -0.08
N ALA A 624 20.94 -20.33 -1.11
CA ALA A 624 21.41 -21.30 -2.10
C ALA A 624 22.23 -22.45 -1.48
N ARG A 625 22.85 -22.25 -0.31
CA ARG A 625 23.59 -23.28 0.43
C ARG A 625 22.68 -24.40 0.97
N PHE A 626 21.44 -24.05 1.29
CA PHE A 626 20.50 -24.90 2.05
C PHE A 626 19.29 -25.33 1.23
N LEU A 627 18.98 -24.62 0.14
CA LEU A 627 17.83 -24.89 -0.72
C LEU A 627 18.01 -26.25 -1.42
N VAL A 628 17.12 -27.20 -1.14
CA VAL A 628 17.14 -28.55 -1.73
C VAL A 628 16.97 -28.43 -3.24
N GLY A 629 17.79 -29.18 -3.99
CA GLY A 629 17.91 -29.08 -5.45
C GLY A 629 18.96 -28.05 -5.92
N ILE A 630 19.49 -27.20 -5.03
CA ILE A 630 20.64 -26.31 -5.31
C ILE A 630 21.85 -26.70 -4.48
N GLU A 631 21.70 -26.67 -3.15
CA GLU A 631 22.66 -27.10 -2.12
C GLU A 631 24.12 -26.70 -2.37
N ASP A 632 24.35 -25.46 -2.82
CA ASP A 632 25.68 -24.99 -3.21
C ASP A 632 26.57 -24.78 -1.97
N LYS A 633 27.39 -25.80 -1.65
CA LYS A 633 28.27 -25.78 -0.47
C LYS A 633 29.45 -24.80 -0.61
N ASP A 634 29.68 -24.28 -1.81
CA ASP A 634 30.64 -23.20 -2.03
C ASP A 634 30.10 -21.84 -1.58
N CYS A 635 28.81 -21.69 -1.31
CA CYS A 635 28.25 -20.49 -0.68
C CYS A 635 28.51 -20.46 0.83
N TYR A 636 29.08 -19.35 1.34
CA TYR A 636 29.42 -19.16 2.75
C TYR A 636 29.19 -17.70 3.17
N PRO A 637 28.91 -17.41 4.46
CA PRO A 637 28.74 -16.05 4.93
C PRO A 637 30.09 -15.36 5.06
N ILE A 638 30.11 -14.07 4.73
CA ILE A 638 31.20 -13.17 5.09
C ILE A 638 30.60 -12.08 5.98
N ARG A 639 30.79 -12.18 7.30
CA ARG A 639 30.18 -11.30 8.29
C ARG A 639 30.77 -9.89 8.20
N GLY A 640 29.88 -8.91 8.06
CA GLY A 640 30.18 -7.48 8.09
C GLY A 640 29.42 -6.78 9.20
N GLN A 641 30.13 -6.28 10.19
CA GLN A 641 29.60 -5.39 11.20
C GLN A 641 29.76 -3.93 10.76
N ILE A 642 28.72 -3.13 10.99
CA ILE A 642 28.65 -1.71 10.65
C ILE A 642 28.04 -0.89 11.79
N LEU A 643 28.41 0.39 11.82
CA LEU A 643 27.74 1.44 12.57
C LEU A 643 27.01 2.36 11.57
N LEU A 644 25.82 2.81 11.94
CA LEU A 644 25.09 3.83 11.20
C LEU A 644 25.12 5.13 12.01
N ILE A 645 25.63 6.20 11.43
CA ILE A 645 25.87 7.48 12.11
C ILE A 645 25.08 8.59 11.42
N ARG A 646 24.44 9.49 12.18
CA ARG A 646 23.77 10.67 11.64
C ARG A 646 24.80 11.78 11.39
N ALA A 647 25.25 11.94 10.15
CA ALA A 647 26.23 12.97 9.77
C ALA A 647 25.91 13.57 8.38
N PRO A 648 24.84 14.40 8.27
CA PRO A 648 24.35 14.92 6.98
C PRO A 648 25.33 15.83 6.22
N TRP A 649 26.38 16.31 6.89
CA TRP A 649 27.49 17.08 6.31
C TRP A 649 28.51 16.21 5.56
N ILE A 650 28.53 14.89 5.77
CA ILE A 650 29.39 13.99 5.02
C ILE A 650 28.76 13.73 3.64
N ARG A 651 29.35 14.35 2.61
CA ARG A 651 28.92 14.26 1.21
C ARG A 651 30.02 13.74 0.28
N PHE A 652 30.99 13.05 0.86
CA PHE A 652 32.09 12.36 0.19
C PHE A 652 32.26 10.98 0.84
N GLY A 653 32.87 10.04 0.14
CA GLY A 653 33.17 8.73 0.70
C GLY A 653 34.66 8.47 0.75
N ARG A 654 35.06 7.63 1.70
CA ARG A 654 36.45 7.22 1.92
C ARG A 654 36.50 5.74 2.24
N THR A 655 37.47 5.06 1.68
CA THR A 655 37.79 3.68 2.06
C THR A 655 39.29 3.53 2.21
N ILE A 656 39.73 2.73 3.16
CA ILE A 656 41.10 2.26 3.30
C ILE A 656 41.08 0.74 3.39
N SER A 657 41.94 0.10 2.61
CA SER A 657 42.23 -1.33 2.70
C SER A 657 43.68 -1.54 3.15
N THR A 658 43.90 -2.27 4.23
CA THR A 658 45.26 -2.55 4.73
C THR A 658 45.85 -3.80 4.08
N LYS A 659 47.17 -3.98 4.22
CA LYS A 659 47.90 -5.15 3.73
C LYS A 659 47.38 -6.46 4.32
N GLU A 660 46.88 -6.39 5.56
CA GLU A 660 46.31 -7.50 6.34
C GLU A 660 44.85 -7.79 5.95
N GLY A 661 44.29 -7.06 4.98
CA GLY A 661 42.92 -7.26 4.50
C GLY A 661 41.86 -6.65 5.41
N LEU A 662 42.22 -5.71 6.30
CA LEU A 662 41.28 -4.94 7.12
C LEU A 662 40.75 -3.74 6.33
N TRP A 663 39.44 -3.50 6.43
CA TRP A 663 38.75 -2.48 5.64
C TRP A 663 38.06 -1.48 6.57
N THR A 664 38.32 -0.19 6.34
CA THR A 664 37.54 0.89 6.95
C THR A 664 36.90 1.71 5.83
N TYR A 665 35.59 1.92 5.88
CA TYR A 665 34.84 2.66 4.87
C TYR A 665 33.81 3.60 5.51
N ILE A 666 33.67 4.76 4.87
CA ILE A 666 32.72 5.83 5.18
C ILE A 666 31.82 6.00 3.96
N ILE A 667 30.57 5.55 4.07
CA ILE A 667 29.63 5.51 2.95
C ILE A 667 28.40 6.35 3.32
N PRO A 668 28.35 7.63 2.93
CA PRO A 668 27.18 8.46 3.18
C PRO A 668 26.00 8.03 2.31
N ARG A 669 24.79 8.25 2.81
CA ARG A 669 23.53 8.11 2.09
C ARG A 669 22.94 9.48 1.82
N ARG A 670 22.03 9.55 0.85
CA ARG A 670 21.34 10.81 0.50
C ARG A 670 20.61 11.42 1.70
N SER A 671 20.00 10.56 2.53
CA SER A 671 19.31 10.89 3.79
C SER A 671 20.16 11.59 4.85
N GLY A 672 21.49 11.59 4.70
CA GLY A 672 22.42 12.13 5.68
C GLY A 672 22.87 11.13 6.75
N ASP A 673 22.44 9.88 6.65
CA ASP A 673 23.00 8.78 7.42
C ASP A 673 24.28 8.28 6.75
N VAL A 674 25.28 7.91 7.55
CA VAL A 674 26.57 7.43 7.08
C VAL A 674 26.79 6.03 7.60
N THR A 675 26.97 5.08 6.68
CA THR A 675 27.38 3.73 7.05
C THR A 675 28.88 3.72 7.24
N VAL A 676 29.30 3.38 8.44
CA VAL A 676 30.68 3.20 8.83
C VAL A 676 30.93 1.72 9.04
N GLY A 677 31.99 1.20 8.43
CA GLY A 677 32.41 -0.17 8.66
C GLY A 677 33.89 -0.34 8.33
N GLY A 678 34.43 -1.54 8.37
CA GLY A 678 33.70 -2.71 8.86
C GLY A 678 34.61 -3.90 9.08
N THR A 679 33.99 -5.08 9.01
CA THR A 679 34.66 -6.38 9.14
C THR A 679 34.43 -7.24 7.88
N LYS A 680 35.32 -8.20 7.69
CA LYS A 680 35.23 -9.24 6.68
C LYS A 680 35.67 -10.58 7.29
N ILE A 681 34.72 -11.28 7.92
CA ILE A 681 35.00 -12.53 8.63
C ILE A 681 34.27 -13.68 7.96
N ASP A 682 35.03 -14.57 7.34
CA ASP A 682 34.48 -15.72 6.63
C ASP A 682 33.93 -16.76 7.61
N ASN A 683 32.82 -17.40 7.25
CA ASN A 683 32.15 -18.47 8.00
C ASN A 683 31.63 -18.07 9.40
N ASP A 684 31.65 -16.79 9.75
CA ASP A 684 31.02 -16.29 10.97
C ASP A 684 29.52 -16.05 10.73
N TRP A 685 28.68 -16.80 11.45
CA TRP A 685 27.22 -16.72 11.37
C TRP A 685 26.61 -15.89 12.50
N TYR A 686 27.41 -15.32 13.40
CA TYR A 686 26.90 -14.64 14.57
C TYR A 686 26.10 -13.38 14.19
N PRO A 687 24.81 -13.30 14.56
CA PRO A 687 23.90 -12.32 13.98
C PRO A 687 23.97 -10.93 14.61
N ASN A 688 24.56 -10.82 15.80
CA ASN A 688 24.54 -9.60 16.59
C ASN A 688 25.88 -8.88 16.52
N PRO A 689 25.91 -7.55 16.68
CA PRO A 689 27.14 -6.79 16.89
C PRO A 689 27.93 -7.30 18.10
N ARG A 690 29.26 -7.27 17.98
CA ARG A 690 30.18 -7.48 19.10
C ARG A 690 30.68 -6.11 19.58
N PRO A 691 30.52 -5.75 20.87
CA PRO A 691 30.88 -4.42 21.37
C PRO A 691 32.33 -4.03 21.07
N GLU A 692 33.27 -4.96 21.23
CA GLU A 692 34.69 -4.75 20.95
C GLU A 692 34.96 -4.45 19.46
N THR A 693 34.15 -5.03 18.57
CA THR A 693 34.22 -4.76 17.13
C THR A 693 33.60 -3.41 16.79
N SER A 694 32.53 -3.01 17.49
CA SER A 694 31.91 -1.69 17.30
C SER A 694 32.88 -0.58 17.69
N GLU A 695 33.58 -0.76 18.81
CA GLU A 695 34.60 0.18 19.27
C GLU A 695 35.77 0.30 18.29
N ASP A 696 36.37 -0.83 17.87
CA ASP A 696 37.43 -0.85 16.86
C ASP A 696 37.02 -0.17 15.55
N VAL A 697 35.80 -0.47 15.05
CA VAL A 697 35.29 0.15 13.82
C VAL A 697 35.15 1.67 13.98
N LEU A 698 34.66 2.13 15.13
CA LEU A 698 34.50 3.56 15.41
C LEU A 698 35.87 4.26 15.48
N GLU A 699 36.83 3.68 16.19
CA GLU A 699 38.19 4.23 16.33
C GLU A 699 38.88 4.38 14.97
N ARG A 700 38.86 3.32 14.15
CA ARG A 700 39.45 3.35 12.81
C ARG A 700 38.75 4.33 11.89
N ALA A 701 37.43 4.39 11.96
CA ALA A 701 36.64 5.31 11.14
C ALA A 701 36.89 6.77 11.51
N PHE A 702 36.95 7.07 12.81
CA PHE A 702 37.27 8.40 13.30
C PHE A 702 38.70 8.80 12.91
N SER A 703 39.67 7.88 13.01
CA SER A 703 41.04 8.13 12.54
C SER A 703 41.12 8.41 11.03
N LEU A 704 40.29 7.78 10.21
CA LEU A 704 40.23 8.00 8.77
C LEU A 704 39.45 9.27 8.39
N CYS A 705 38.41 9.59 9.15
CA CYS A 705 37.51 10.70 8.88
C CYS A 705 37.10 11.40 10.19
N PRO A 706 37.97 12.27 10.75
CA PRO A 706 37.61 13.12 11.88
C PRO A 706 36.42 14.04 11.58
N GLU A 707 36.13 14.28 10.29
CA GLU A 707 34.97 15.06 9.83
C GLU A 707 33.63 14.41 10.18
N LEU A 708 33.60 13.13 10.60
CA LEU A 708 32.41 12.50 11.16
C LEU A 708 31.84 13.26 12.35
N ALA A 709 32.67 13.99 13.10
CA ALA A 709 32.22 14.84 14.20
C ALA A 709 31.45 16.08 13.69
N PRO A 710 30.44 16.55 14.45
CA PRO A 710 29.66 17.73 14.12
C PRO A 710 30.51 18.97 13.74
N PRO A 711 30.19 19.69 12.65
CA PRO A 711 30.94 20.87 12.22
C PRO A 711 31.07 21.94 13.31
N GLU A 712 30.05 22.07 14.16
CA GLU A 712 30.00 23.05 15.25
C GLU A 712 31.07 22.77 16.31
N ILE A 713 31.39 21.49 16.54
CA ILE A 713 32.45 21.06 17.45
C ILE A 713 33.82 21.26 16.79
N ARG A 714 33.96 20.84 15.53
CA ARG A 714 35.21 20.97 14.77
C ARG A 714 35.64 22.43 14.56
N ALA A 715 34.70 23.37 14.56
CA ALA A 715 34.97 24.80 14.48
C ALA A 715 35.53 25.38 15.80
N GLN A 716 35.28 24.72 16.94
CA GLN A 716 35.67 25.22 18.27
C GLN A 716 36.92 24.53 18.80
N ARG A 717 37.09 23.23 18.53
CA ARG A 717 38.24 22.43 18.97
C ARG A 717 38.50 21.25 18.04
N ALA A 718 39.63 20.59 18.24
CA ALA A 718 39.86 19.28 17.67
C ALA A 718 38.75 18.31 18.16
N PRO A 719 38.07 17.59 17.24
CA PRO A 719 37.06 16.61 17.64
C PRO A 719 37.73 15.41 18.32
N THR A 720 36.98 14.74 19.17
CA THR A 720 37.35 13.44 19.75
C THR A 720 36.32 12.38 19.32
N ILE A 721 36.66 11.11 19.51
CA ILE A 721 35.75 10.00 19.20
C ILE A 721 34.42 10.09 19.98
N ASP A 722 34.46 10.66 21.18
CA ASP A 722 33.28 10.84 22.03
C ASP A 722 32.29 11.87 21.46
N ASP A 723 32.71 12.72 20.53
CA ASP A 723 31.82 13.63 19.80
C ASP A 723 30.96 12.90 18.75
N VAL A 724 31.35 11.67 18.37
CA VAL A 724 30.65 10.84 17.38
C VAL A 724 29.70 9.85 18.05
N ARG A 725 30.00 9.38 19.27
CA ARG A 725 29.16 8.38 19.97
C ARG A 725 27.67 8.79 20.09
N PRO A 726 27.32 10.05 20.45
CA PRO A 726 25.92 10.45 20.63
C PRO A 726 25.12 10.47 19.33
N ILE A 727 25.78 10.50 18.17
CA ILE A 727 25.14 10.53 16.85
C ILE A 727 25.14 9.17 16.14
N ILE A 728 25.54 8.09 16.84
CA ILE A 728 25.35 6.71 16.37
C ILE A 728 23.85 6.38 16.47
N ILE A 729 23.25 6.07 15.32
CA ILE A 729 21.83 5.72 15.20
C ILE A 729 21.61 4.24 15.56
N SER A 730 22.48 3.36 15.06
CA SER A 730 22.34 1.91 15.24
C SER A 730 23.62 1.16 14.89
N GLU A 731 23.71 -0.06 15.39
CA GLU A 731 24.74 -1.05 15.02
C GLU A 731 24.09 -2.22 14.27
N GLY A 732 24.83 -2.86 13.37
CA GLY A 732 24.28 -3.91 12.52
C GLY A 732 25.27 -4.94 12.05
N CYS A 733 24.78 -6.14 11.76
CA CYS A 733 25.57 -7.25 11.20
C CYS A 733 24.88 -7.85 9.99
N GLY A 734 25.50 -7.71 8.83
CA GLY A 734 25.08 -8.36 7.59
C GLY A 734 25.95 -9.58 7.28
N LEU A 735 25.33 -10.66 6.81
CA LEU A 735 26.04 -11.83 6.30
C LEU A 735 26.10 -11.74 4.77
N ARG A 736 27.25 -11.33 4.22
CA ARG A 736 27.43 -11.24 2.77
C ARG A 736 27.40 -12.65 2.16
N PRO A 737 26.64 -12.90 1.08
CA PRO A 737 26.55 -14.22 0.45
C PRO A 737 27.77 -14.48 -0.43
N GLY A 738 28.93 -14.76 0.19
CA GLY A 738 30.14 -15.16 -0.52
C GLY A 738 29.98 -16.53 -1.17
N ARG A 739 30.74 -16.77 -2.25
CA ARG A 739 30.80 -18.07 -2.92
C ARG A 739 32.20 -18.34 -3.43
N LYS A 740 32.73 -19.55 -3.24
CA LYS A 740 33.99 -19.96 -3.87
C LYS A 740 33.79 -19.99 -5.39
N GLY A 741 34.68 -19.34 -6.14
CA GLY A 741 34.52 -19.13 -7.58
C GLY A 741 33.60 -17.98 -7.97
N GLY A 742 33.20 -17.11 -7.02
CA GLY A 742 32.49 -15.87 -7.30
C GLY A 742 31.02 -16.04 -7.71
N ILE A 743 30.47 -15.02 -8.37
CA ILE A 743 29.07 -14.96 -8.80
C ILE A 743 28.76 -16.14 -9.72
N ARG A 744 27.73 -16.92 -9.36
CA ARG A 744 27.23 -18.02 -10.17
C ARG A 744 26.14 -17.52 -11.11
N LEU A 745 26.41 -17.61 -12.42
CA LEU A 745 25.47 -17.36 -13.51
C LEU A 745 25.56 -18.56 -14.46
N ASP A 746 24.64 -19.51 -14.32
CA ASP A 746 24.55 -20.70 -15.14
C ASP A 746 23.09 -21.15 -15.30
N VAL A 747 22.85 -22.08 -16.21
CA VAL A 747 21.56 -22.74 -16.37
C VAL A 747 21.71 -24.21 -15.98
N ARG A 748 20.84 -24.66 -15.10
CA ARG A 748 20.60 -26.08 -14.84
C ARG A 748 19.21 -26.45 -15.34
N TRP A 749 19.02 -27.72 -15.68
CA TRP A 749 17.75 -28.23 -16.16
C TRP A 749 17.11 -29.13 -15.12
N THR A 750 15.79 -28.99 -14.97
CA THR A 750 14.96 -29.92 -14.21
C THR A 750 13.75 -30.30 -15.04
N GLU A 751 13.10 -31.39 -14.66
CA GLU A 751 11.92 -31.91 -15.37
C GLU A 751 10.71 -31.95 -14.43
N ASN A 752 9.53 -31.62 -14.97
CA ASN A 752 8.25 -31.76 -14.29
C ASN A 752 7.24 -32.35 -15.27
N LYS A 753 6.81 -33.60 -15.03
CA LYS A 753 5.80 -34.29 -15.87
C LYS A 753 6.11 -34.22 -17.38
N GLY A 754 7.37 -34.42 -17.78
CA GLY A 754 7.79 -34.33 -19.18
C GLY A 754 8.11 -32.93 -19.69
N LYS A 755 7.85 -31.87 -18.91
CA LYS A 755 8.23 -30.48 -19.24
C LYS A 755 9.62 -30.17 -18.68
N LYS A 756 10.56 -29.79 -19.56
CA LYS A 756 11.84 -29.22 -19.15
C LYS A 756 11.64 -27.80 -18.61
N VAL A 757 12.21 -27.51 -17.44
CA VAL A 757 12.17 -26.19 -16.81
C VAL A 757 13.62 -25.77 -16.54
N PRO A 758 14.10 -24.65 -17.11
CA PRO A 758 15.41 -24.11 -16.81
C PRO A 758 15.43 -23.42 -15.44
N LEU A 759 16.50 -23.69 -14.70
CA LEU A 759 16.87 -23.08 -13.44
C LEU A 759 18.08 -22.17 -13.69
N VAL A 760 17.86 -20.85 -13.70
CA VAL A 760 18.93 -19.88 -13.91
C VAL A 760 19.48 -19.43 -12.55
N SER A 761 20.75 -19.68 -12.28
CA SER A 761 21.41 -19.20 -11.06
C SER A 761 21.77 -17.72 -11.19
N ASN A 762 21.50 -16.93 -10.16
CA ASN A 762 22.06 -15.58 -9.99
C ASN A 762 22.28 -15.30 -8.50
N TYR A 763 23.36 -15.84 -7.93
CA TYR A 763 23.71 -15.68 -6.51
C TYR A 763 25.23 -15.79 -6.29
N GLY A 764 25.68 -15.55 -5.04
CA GLY A 764 27.11 -15.62 -4.68
C GLY A 764 27.87 -14.30 -4.79
N HIS A 765 27.17 -13.16 -4.73
CA HIS A 765 27.74 -11.83 -4.95
C HIS A 765 28.64 -11.28 -3.84
N GLY A 766 28.77 -11.98 -2.71
CA GLY A 766 29.62 -11.51 -1.60
C GLY A 766 29.30 -10.06 -1.20
N GLY A 767 30.34 -9.21 -1.14
CA GLY A 767 30.20 -7.77 -0.86
C GLY A 767 29.75 -6.91 -2.04
N GLN A 768 29.58 -7.49 -3.22
CA GLN A 768 29.42 -6.78 -4.49
C GLN A 768 27.98 -6.80 -5.04
N GLY A 769 27.00 -7.19 -4.21
CA GLY A 769 25.61 -7.37 -4.67
C GLY A 769 24.98 -6.12 -5.32
N PHE A 770 25.21 -4.92 -4.77
CA PHE A 770 24.67 -3.68 -5.36
C PHE A 770 25.50 -3.22 -6.56
N GLN A 771 26.84 -3.29 -6.51
CA GLN A 771 27.70 -2.83 -7.60
C GLN A 771 27.57 -3.68 -8.87
N SER A 772 27.09 -4.92 -8.77
CA SER A 772 26.92 -5.83 -9.91
C SER A 772 25.44 -6.17 -10.22
N SER A 773 24.47 -5.49 -9.59
CA SER A 773 23.06 -5.94 -9.61
C SER A 773 22.42 -5.93 -11.00
N TRP A 774 22.62 -4.87 -11.78
CA TRP A 774 22.04 -4.74 -13.12
C TRP A 774 22.79 -5.56 -14.15
N GLY A 775 24.12 -5.54 -14.12
CA GLY A 775 24.95 -6.35 -15.00
C GLY A 775 24.67 -7.85 -14.83
N SER A 776 24.55 -8.34 -13.59
CA SER A 776 24.20 -9.74 -13.34
C SER A 776 22.75 -10.06 -13.72
N ALA A 777 21.82 -9.11 -13.57
CA ALA A 777 20.45 -9.25 -14.07
C ALA A 777 20.39 -9.36 -15.61
N PHE A 778 21.20 -8.58 -16.33
CA PHE A 778 21.30 -8.66 -17.79
C PHE A 778 21.79 -10.04 -18.22
N ALA A 779 22.89 -10.52 -17.63
CA ALA A 779 23.44 -11.84 -17.92
C ALA A 779 22.44 -12.97 -17.58
N ALA A 780 21.76 -12.90 -16.44
CA ALA A 780 20.75 -13.89 -16.06
C ALA A 780 19.55 -13.90 -17.03
N THR A 781 19.16 -12.73 -17.55
CA THR A 781 18.06 -12.62 -18.52
C THR A 781 18.46 -13.17 -19.89
N GLU A 782 19.71 -12.97 -20.32
CA GLU A 782 20.24 -13.59 -21.54
C GLU A 782 20.28 -15.11 -21.42
N LEU A 783 20.74 -15.65 -20.28
CA LEU A 783 20.71 -17.08 -20.00
C LEU A 783 19.29 -17.65 -20.03
N LEU A 784 18.32 -16.93 -19.44
CA LEU A 784 16.90 -17.28 -19.50
C LEU A 784 16.40 -17.34 -20.95
N GLU A 785 16.62 -16.29 -21.73
CA GLU A 785 16.15 -16.21 -23.12
C GLU A 785 16.77 -17.30 -23.99
N ASN A 786 18.06 -17.60 -23.81
CA ASN A 786 18.73 -18.66 -24.55
C ASN A 786 18.18 -20.04 -24.17
N ALA A 787 18.02 -20.33 -22.88
CA ALA A 787 17.43 -21.60 -22.42
C ALA A 787 15.99 -21.76 -22.92
N LEU A 788 15.20 -20.68 -22.93
CA LEU A 788 13.82 -20.70 -23.41
C LEU A 788 13.68 -20.82 -24.93
N LYS A 789 14.75 -20.61 -25.72
CA LYS A 789 14.78 -20.91 -27.16
C LYS A 789 15.09 -22.37 -27.46
N GLU A 790 15.66 -23.10 -26.50
CA GLU A 790 15.96 -24.54 -26.62
C GLU A 790 14.74 -25.43 -26.38
N ILE A 791 13.61 -24.84 -25.94
CA ILE A 791 12.32 -25.48 -25.65
C ILE A 791 11.25 -24.86 -26.54
#